data_AF-A0A3Q9K189-F1
#
_entry.id   AF-A0A3Q9K189-F1
#
_cell.length_a   1.000
_cell.length_b   1.000
_cell.length_c   1.000
_cell.angle_alpha   90.00
_cell.angle_beta   90.00
_cell.angle_gamma   90.00
#
_symmetry.space_group_name_H-M   'P 1'
#
loop_
_entity.id
_entity.type
_entity.pdbx_description
1 polymer ?
#
loop_
_entity_poly.entity_id
_entity_poly.type
_entity_poly.pdbx_seq_one_letter_code
_entity_poly.pdbx_strand_id
1 'polypeptide(L)'
;MTAESAMAHIEAWLEEPHRLYETFAIRGAAGTGKTRLLQDLADRIPEAVYLDCQGLTAEDVALRLLNTWQAEPGTLPLFEAARKIRSGGVALLANVQWAGPLVSSNEASRITRNVLRTLRMAARPTVHFIVERSADKSWVLAPARNELVLPEVVNQEDPVPFPAELLETHPPLAALAAAETRSVPLPVWEELCHALGIRTSAHELTGLADSLTEVLAVSDTDGADRQITFRAESTRHRIRAVRPVPHEAIVTFLIERMAGRTTTAWSASGPLGIYAARTLALHAAHAGAMDRILGDGTVLAHLDAYGMLQGLAATWPGGVPQGGIAADAHYLEELGLASAPHPEWLAWLHHATVSRGDEALARSMAAAGITLPWQTVWSRCRPYGTFGPSPRPYEETPEGIPVSRSWPRNEAAPPVRNILGPAHPFRSKPGTNGDWLIAGPTGPFAVMTDTEPSDSPDLLAVPEPFVGPITTAAEWVCPTPALTQTGPSRSWLEAAFGEHTCRVLQDSQLPAALTAEGARHFLTTTGLPALSDQLPFMSTVDLRESGLVEAPWAEDSQEPESGGPFCILGEWTGGKVLLDGTTGAVLQDGETGYGTTTLASSLRQFCILIRLYCELLISNFNTPHEYRDARNSVRSWADEIDSAVTDADHWEQVFDGDLDSWGIE
;
A
#
# COMPACT_ATOMS: atom_id res chain seq x y z
N MET A 1 8.61 -13.79 -36.05
CA MET A 1 9.48 -12.60 -35.98
C MET A 1 10.89 -13.08 -35.69
N THR A 2 11.90 -12.61 -36.41
CA THR A 2 13.31 -12.98 -36.18
C THR A 2 13.92 -12.10 -35.08
N ALA A 3 15.00 -12.56 -34.44
CA ALA A 3 15.74 -11.78 -33.44
C ALA A 3 16.26 -10.45 -34.02
N GLU A 4 16.69 -10.46 -35.29
CA GLU A 4 17.15 -9.26 -35.99
C GLU A 4 16.03 -8.24 -36.23
N SER A 5 14.83 -8.71 -36.59
CA SER A 5 13.64 -7.85 -36.70
C SER A 5 13.19 -7.30 -35.35
N ALA A 6 13.34 -8.08 -34.27
CA ALA A 6 13.05 -7.65 -32.90
C ALA A 6 14.01 -6.54 -32.45
N MET A 7 15.32 -6.71 -32.71
CA MET A 7 16.34 -5.70 -32.42
C MET A 7 16.07 -4.40 -33.19
N ALA A 8 15.85 -4.48 -34.50
CA ALA A 8 15.59 -3.29 -35.33
C ALA A 8 14.35 -2.51 -34.87
N HIS A 9 13.31 -3.20 -34.37
CA HIS A 9 12.13 -2.56 -33.81
C HIS A 9 12.46 -1.77 -32.54
N ILE A 10 13.27 -2.33 -31.65
CA ILE A 10 13.66 -1.68 -30.39
C ILE A 10 14.61 -0.50 -30.64
N GLU A 11 15.52 -0.62 -31.59
CA GLU A 11 16.40 0.49 -32.00
C GLU A 11 15.59 1.63 -32.64
N ALA A 12 14.66 1.29 -33.55
CA ALA A 12 13.75 2.28 -34.13
C ALA A 12 12.87 2.94 -33.07
N TRP A 13 12.44 2.17 -32.06
CA TRP A 13 11.80 2.76 -30.88
C TRP A 13 12.76 3.75 -30.24
N LEU A 14 13.97 3.36 -29.82
CA LEU A 14 14.98 4.21 -29.16
C LEU A 14 15.37 5.49 -29.91
N GLU A 15 15.22 5.55 -31.23
CA GLU A 15 15.50 6.74 -32.04
C GLU A 15 14.33 7.74 -32.14
N GLU A 16 13.10 7.36 -31.78
CA GLU A 16 11.92 8.23 -31.95
C GLU A 16 11.94 9.44 -30.98
N PRO A 17 11.89 10.70 -31.48
CA PRO A 17 11.93 11.89 -30.65
C PRO A 17 10.59 12.19 -29.94
N HIS A 18 10.64 12.89 -28.79
CA HIS A 18 9.46 13.41 -28.06
C HIS A 18 8.40 12.36 -27.68
N ARG A 19 8.81 11.26 -27.04
CA ARG A 19 7.88 10.20 -26.62
C ARG A 19 7.08 10.56 -25.37
N LEU A 20 5.81 10.18 -25.39
CA LEU A 20 4.93 10.20 -24.22
C LEU A 20 5.26 9.09 -23.20
N TYR A 21 5.95 8.02 -23.63
CA TYR A 21 6.21 6.84 -22.80
C TYR A 21 7.67 6.38 -22.96
N GLU A 22 8.41 6.35 -21.85
CA GLU A 22 9.86 6.02 -21.82
C GLU A 22 10.13 4.58 -21.39
N THR A 23 9.10 3.73 -21.38
CA THR A 23 9.21 2.30 -21.07
C THR A 23 8.74 1.47 -22.25
N PHE A 24 9.53 0.46 -22.62
CA PHE A 24 9.23 -0.53 -23.65
C PHE A 24 9.20 -1.93 -23.03
N ALA A 25 8.19 -2.74 -23.35
CA ALA A 25 8.03 -4.08 -22.80
C ALA A 25 8.37 -5.17 -23.84
N ILE A 26 9.17 -6.15 -23.45
CA ILE A 26 9.38 -7.38 -24.23
C ILE A 26 8.58 -8.50 -23.56
N ARG A 27 7.55 -9.00 -24.26
CA ARG A 27 6.63 -10.03 -23.76
C ARG A 27 6.86 -11.36 -24.48
N GLY A 28 6.62 -12.46 -23.76
CA GLY A 28 6.64 -13.82 -24.31
C GLY A 28 6.63 -14.86 -23.19
N ALA A 29 6.29 -16.10 -23.52
CA ALA A 29 6.28 -17.21 -22.56
C ALA A 29 7.67 -17.48 -21.97
N ALA A 30 7.74 -18.29 -20.91
CA ALA A 30 9.01 -18.69 -20.32
C ALA A 30 9.83 -19.51 -21.33
N GLY A 31 11.07 -19.10 -21.61
CA GLY A 31 11.97 -19.79 -22.56
C GLY A 31 11.96 -19.25 -23.99
N THR A 32 11.23 -18.18 -24.32
CA THR A 32 11.17 -17.63 -25.69
C THR A 32 12.39 -16.81 -26.14
N GLY A 33 13.47 -16.79 -25.36
CA GLY A 33 14.71 -16.07 -25.71
C GLY A 33 14.73 -14.56 -25.39
N LYS A 34 13.78 -14.05 -24.60
CA LYS A 34 13.71 -12.61 -24.21
C LYS A 34 15.00 -12.10 -23.55
N THR A 35 15.51 -12.85 -22.57
CA THR A 35 16.74 -12.51 -21.85
C THR A 35 17.94 -12.40 -22.78
N ARG A 36 18.07 -13.35 -23.72
CA ARG A 36 19.13 -13.32 -24.73
C ARG A 36 19.02 -12.09 -25.65
N LEU A 37 17.81 -11.74 -26.09
CA LEU A 37 17.59 -10.52 -26.86
C LEU A 37 18.01 -9.25 -26.10
N LEU A 38 17.76 -9.18 -24.79
CA LEU A 38 18.21 -8.05 -23.96
C LEU A 38 19.73 -8.01 -23.79
N GLN A 39 20.40 -9.16 -23.68
CA GLN A 39 21.86 -9.24 -23.64
C GLN A 39 22.46 -8.78 -24.98
N ASP A 40 21.93 -9.28 -26.10
CA ASP A 40 22.37 -8.87 -27.45
C ASP A 40 22.19 -7.35 -27.67
N LEU A 41 21.13 -6.76 -27.10
CA LEU A 41 20.91 -5.30 -27.11
C LEU A 41 21.91 -4.54 -26.23
N ALA A 42 22.26 -5.09 -25.07
CA ALA A 42 23.24 -4.48 -24.17
C ALA A 42 24.62 -4.36 -24.82
N ASP A 43 25.01 -5.38 -25.60
CA ASP A 43 26.28 -5.38 -26.32
C ASP A 43 26.30 -4.35 -27.48
N ARG A 44 25.13 -4.00 -28.02
CA ARG A 44 24.99 -3.09 -29.18
C ARG A 44 24.80 -1.63 -28.80
N ILE A 45 24.12 -1.34 -27.69
CA ILE A 45 23.78 0.03 -27.28
C ILE A 45 24.87 0.54 -26.34
N PRO A 46 25.68 1.53 -26.75
CA PRO A 46 26.71 2.10 -25.88
C PRO A 46 26.08 2.67 -24.59
N GLU A 47 26.75 2.45 -23.46
CA GLU A 47 26.33 2.94 -22.14
C GLU A 47 25.00 2.38 -21.62
N ALA A 48 24.43 1.37 -22.28
CA ALA A 48 23.25 0.67 -21.78
C ALA A 48 23.59 -0.10 -20.49
N VAL A 49 22.68 -0.03 -19.52
CA VAL A 49 22.78 -0.75 -18.25
C VAL A 49 21.97 -2.03 -18.34
N TYR A 50 22.64 -3.17 -18.46
CA TYR A 50 21.97 -4.47 -18.35
C TYR A 50 21.90 -4.91 -16.89
N LEU A 51 20.70 -5.30 -16.46
CA LEU A 51 20.47 -5.84 -15.12
C LEU A 51 19.53 -7.05 -15.17
N ASP A 52 20.03 -8.19 -14.72
CA ASP A 52 19.20 -9.36 -14.41
C ASP A 52 18.51 -9.15 -13.05
N CYS A 53 17.19 -9.03 -13.07
CA CYS A 53 16.39 -8.76 -11.88
C CYS A 53 15.99 -10.06 -11.14
N GLN A 54 16.34 -11.25 -11.65
CA GLN A 54 15.98 -12.51 -11.02
C GLN A 54 16.46 -12.55 -9.56
N GLY A 55 15.54 -12.79 -8.63
CA GLY A 55 15.88 -12.87 -7.21
C GLY A 55 16.10 -11.54 -6.49
N LEU A 56 16.18 -10.41 -7.22
CA LEU A 56 16.46 -9.10 -6.65
C LEU A 56 15.19 -8.41 -6.17
N THR A 57 15.25 -7.76 -5.01
CA THR A 57 14.17 -6.88 -4.55
C THR A 57 14.12 -5.59 -5.36
N ALA A 58 13.02 -4.83 -5.28
CA ALA A 58 12.94 -3.51 -5.91
C ALA A 58 14.02 -2.55 -5.37
N GLU A 59 14.35 -2.64 -4.08
CA GLU A 59 15.47 -1.93 -3.46
C GLU A 59 16.80 -2.28 -4.13
N ASP A 60 17.10 -3.56 -4.28
CA ASP A 60 18.33 -4.02 -4.93
C ASP A 60 18.44 -3.50 -6.36
N VAL A 61 17.33 -3.53 -7.11
CA VAL A 61 17.27 -3.02 -8.49
C VAL A 61 17.52 -1.51 -8.51
N ALA A 62 16.83 -0.75 -7.66
CA ALA A 62 16.99 0.71 -7.57
C ALA A 62 18.43 1.09 -7.20
N LEU A 63 19.00 0.45 -6.18
CA LEU A 63 20.37 0.70 -5.73
C LEU A 63 21.40 0.36 -6.82
N ARG A 64 21.23 -0.75 -7.54
CA ARG A 64 22.12 -1.11 -8.65
C ARG A 64 22.07 -0.10 -9.79
N LEU A 65 20.87 0.33 -10.20
CA LEU A 65 20.71 1.34 -11.25
C LEU A 65 21.33 2.69 -10.86
N LEU A 66 21.06 3.15 -9.64
CA LEU A 66 21.63 4.39 -9.11
C LEU A 66 23.16 4.32 -9.05
N ASN A 67 23.72 3.21 -8.56
CA ASN A 67 25.16 3.00 -8.52
C ASN A 67 25.78 3.00 -9.92
N THR A 68 25.14 2.35 -10.91
CA THR A 68 25.63 2.36 -12.30
C THR A 68 25.61 3.77 -12.90
N TRP A 69 24.61 4.59 -12.59
CA TRP A 69 24.55 6.00 -12.99
C TRP A 69 25.30 6.96 -12.05
N GLN A 70 26.12 6.42 -11.13
CA GLN A 70 26.96 7.20 -10.20
C GLN A 70 26.15 8.18 -9.34
N ALA A 71 24.89 7.85 -9.04
CA ALA A 71 24.02 8.59 -8.17
C ALA A 71 24.04 7.95 -6.77
N GLU A 72 24.88 8.47 -5.87
CA GLU A 72 24.98 7.90 -4.52
C GLU A 72 23.67 8.08 -3.72
N PRO A 73 23.01 6.96 -3.30
CA PRO A 73 21.73 7.02 -2.61
C PRO A 73 21.87 7.55 -1.18
N GLY A 74 22.93 7.16 -0.45
CA GLY A 74 23.07 7.48 0.97
C GLY A 74 21.90 6.93 1.79
N THR A 75 21.36 7.75 2.69
CA THR A 75 20.13 7.46 3.46
C THR A 75 18.89 8.18 2.90
N LEU A 76 18.98 8.71 1.67
CA LEU A 76 17.89 9.47 1.06
C LEU A 76 16.82 8.54 0.51
N PRO A 77 15.55 8.95 0.45
CA PRO A 77 14.52 8.26 -0.33
C PRO A 77 14.88 8.20 -1.82
N LEU A 78 14.34 7.21 -2.55
CA LEU A 78 14.62 7.01 -3.97
C LEU A 78 14.40 8.26 -4.82
N PHE A 79 13.35 9.04 -4.55
CA PHE A 79 13.05 10.27 -5.29
C PHE A 79 14.21 11.27 -5.23
N GLU A 80 14.77 11.52 -4.05
CA GLU A 80 15.89 12.45 -3.88
C GLU A 80 17.21 11.87 -4.41
N ALA A 81 17.41 10.55 -4.28
CA ALA A 81 18.56 9.88 -4.88
C ALA A 81 18.53 9.97 -6.43
N ALA A 82 17.36 9.79 -7.03
CA ALA A 82 17.15 9.86 -8.48
C ALA A 82 17.46 11.25 -9.06
N ARG A 83 17.19 12.34 -8.32
CA ARG A 83 17.53 13.71 -8.75
C ARG A 83 19.04 13.95 -8.91
N LYS A 84 19.88 13.07 -8.34
CA LYS A 84 21.34 13.14 -8.47
C LYS A 84 21.86 12.53 -9.77
N ILE A 85 21.04 11.78 -10.52
CA ILE A 85 21.43 11.21 -11.82
C ILE A 85 21.84 12.35 -12.77
N ARG A 86 23.05 12.24 -13.35
CA ARG A 86 23.67 13.28 -14.18
C ARG A 86 23.71 12.96 -15.66
N SER A 87 23.76 11.68 -16.01
CA SER A 87 23.74 11.19 -17.39
C SER A 87 22.44 10.42 -17.63
N GLY A 88 21.81 10.67 -18.77
CA GLY A 88 20.70 9.84 -19.25
C GLY A 88 21.22 8.49 -19.71
N GLY A 89 20.31 7.62 -20.14
CA GLY A 89 20.73 6.31 -20.66
C GLY A 89 19.58 5.33 -20.85
N VAL A 90 19.93 4.13 -21.27
CA VAL A 90 19.01 3.01 -21.47
C VAL A 90 19.28 1.95 -20.41
N ALA A 91 18.26 1.56 -19.65
CA ALA A 91 18.31 0.42 -18.74
C ALA A 91 17.55 -0.77 -19.33
N LEU A 92 18.22 -1.91 -19.44
CA LEU A 92 17.73 -3.18 -19.96
C LEU A 92 17.52 -4.13 -18.79
N LEU A 93 16.26 -4.34 -18.40
CA LEU A 93 15.88 -5.10 -17.21
C LEU A 93 15.37 -6.49 -17.62
N ALA A 94 16.20 -7.50 -17.41
CA ALA A 94 15.87 -8.89 -17.68
C ALA A 94 15.20 -9.56 -16.48
N ASN A 95 14.38 -10.59 -16.74
CA ASN A 95 13.71 -11.42 -15.73
C ASN A 95 12.95 -10.63 -14.64
N VAL A 96 12.41 -9.44 -14.94
CA VAL A 96 11.66 -8.64 -13.96
C VAL A 96 10.45 -9.39 -13.41
N GLN A 97 9.82 -10.25 -14.22
CA GLN A 97 8.74 -11.14 -13.78
C GLN A 97 9.14 -12.15 -12.68
N TRP A 98 10.43 -12.36 -12.47
CA TRP A 98 11.01 -13.26 -11.46
C TRP A 98 11.86 -12.49 -10.45
N ALA A 99 11.59 -11.20 -10.29
CA ALA A 99 12.15 -10.41 -9.21
C ALA A 99 11.74 -10.99 -7.84
N GLY A 100 12.57 -10.68 -6.86
CA GLY A 100 12.38 -11.02 -5.46
C GLY A 100 12.88 -12.41 -5.06
N PRO A 101 13.24 -12.60 -3.77
CA PRO A 101 13.71 -13.86 -3.23
C PRO A 101 12.65 -14.96 -3.21
N LEU A 102 11.36 -14.59 -3.31
CA LEU A 102 10.24 -15.52 -3.40
C LEU A 102 9.74 -15.65 -4.85
N VAL A 103 9.39 -16.87 -5.24
CA VAL A 103 8.99 -17.20 -6.62
C VAL A 103 7.74 -16.42 -7.04
N SER A 104 6.74 -16.32 -6.16
CA SER A 104 5.50 -15.60 -6.42
C SER A 104 5.47 -14.19 -5.79
N SER A 105 6.63 -13.54 -5.62
CA SER A 105 6.69 -12.20 -5.03
C SER A 105 6.01 -11.11 -5.89
N ASN A 106 5.66 -9.99 -5.24
CA ASN A 106 5.14 -8.77 -5.87
C ASN A 106 6.25 -7.77 -6.27
N GLU A 107 7.54 -8.14 -6.20
CA GLU A 107 8.66 -7.23 -6.52
C GLU A 107 8.61 -6.71 -7.94
N ALA A 108 8.11 -7.51 -8.89
CA ALA A 108 7.93 -7.08 -10.28
C ALA A 108 7.03 -5.84 -10.40
N SER A 109 5.94 -5.79 -9.63
CA SER A 109 5.04 -4.64 -9.57
C SER A 109 5.73 -3.43 -8.94
N ARG A 110 6.51 -3.63 -7.87
CA ARG A 110 7.25 -2.54 -7.19
C ARG A 110 8.34 -1.94 -8.07
N ILE A 111 9.09 -2.77 -8.78
CA ILE A 111 10.08 -2.30 -9.77
C ILE A 111 9.38 -1.41 -10.79
N THR A 112 8.29 -1.89 -11.38
CA THR A 112 7.64 -1.20 -12.50
C THR A 112 6.87 0.04 -12.09
N ARG A 113 6.13 -0.01 -10.97
CA ARG A 113 5.28 1.09 -10.47
C ARG A 113 6.04 2.12 -9.65
N ASN A 114 7.04 1.70 -8.87
CA ASN A 114 7.73 2.58 -7.92
C ASN A 114 9.12 2.94 -8.44
N VAL A 115 9.96 1.96 -8.77
CA VAL A 115 11.35 2.24 -9.19
C VAL A 115 11.39 2.98 -10.52
N LEU A 116 10.80 2.41 -11.57
CA LEU A 116 10.89 2.99 -12.91
C LEU A 116 10.17 4.33 -12.99
N ARG A 117 8.96 4.42 -12.40
CA ARG A 117 8.20 5.67 -12.33
C ARG A 117 8.99 6.77 -11.63
N THR A 118 9.57 6.48 -10.47
CA THR A 118 10.31 7.47 -9.69
C THR A 118 11.56 7.94 -10.43
N LEU A 119 12.34 7.02 -10.99
CA LEU A 119 13.53 7.37 -11.76
C LEU A 119 13.19 8.25 -12.97
N ARG A 120 12.10 7.94 -13.69
CA ARG A 120 11.63 8.74 -14.83
C ARG A 120 11.17 10.14 -14.42
N MET A 121 10.42 10.24 -13.33
CA MET A 121 9.87 11.52 -12.86
C MET A 121 10.93 12.44 -12.25
N ALA A 122 11.92 11.87 -11.56
CA ALA A 122 12.85 12.63 -10.72
C ALA A 122 14.22 12.86 -11.37
N ALA A 123 14.67 11.98 -12.29
CA ALA A 123 15.93 12.17 -12.98
C ALA A 123 15.88 13.44 -13.84
N ARG A 124 16.93 14.25 -13.78
CA ARG A 124 17.07 15.42 -14.65
C ARG A 124 17.29 15.05 -16.12
N PRO A 125 18.18 14.09 -16.45
CA PRO A 125 18.28 13.61 -17.82
C PRO A 125 17.21 12.52 -18.09
N THR A 126 16.84 12.37 -19.36
CA THR A 126 15.92 11.33 -19.80
C THR A 126 16.55 9.94 -19.61
N VAL A 127 15.80 9.04 -18.98
CA VAL A 127 16.15 7.62 -18.80
C VAL A 127 15.10 6.74 -19.47
N HIS A 128 15.55 5.80 -20.30
CA HIS A 128 14.69 4.86 -21.01
C HIS A 128 14.80 3.46 -20.39
N PHE A 129 13.68 2.75 -20.32
CA PHE A 129 13.63 1.40 -19.75
C PHE A 129 13.10 0.42 -20.79
N ILE A 130 13.84 -0.68 -21.00
CA ILE A 130 13.38 -1.84 -21.77
C ILE A 130 13.26 -3.00 -20.79
N VAL A 131 12.06 -3.53 -20.63
CA VAL A 131 11.71 -4.43 -19.53
C VAL A 131 11.21 -5.76 -20.06
N GLU A 132 11.80 -6.86 -19.60
CA GLU A 132 11.26 -8.20 -19.81
C GLU A 132 10.00 -8.42 -18.97
N ARG A 133 8.94 -8.97 -19.58
CA ARG A 133 7.73 -9.40 -18.86
C ARG A 133 7.19 -10.74 -19.34
N SER A 134 6.41 -11.40 -18.48
CA SER A 134 5.71 -12.64 -18.81
C SER A 134 4.48 -12.38 -19.68
N ALA A 135 4.05 -13.38 -20.46
CA ALA A 135 2.90 -13.29 -21.36
C ALA A 135 1.55 -13.13 -20.66
N ASP A 136 1.43 -13.67 -19.45
CA ASP A 136 0.23 -13.86 -18.66
C ASP A 136 0.01 -12.78 -17.58
N LYS A 137 0.96 -11.86 -17.40
CA LYS A 137 0.89 -10.87 -16.31
C LYS A 137 1.14 -9.44 -16.80
N SER A 138 0.14 -8.56 -16.63
CA SER A 138 0.11 -7.20 -17.19
C SER A 138 0.40 -6.09 -16.16
N TRP A 139 1.45 -6.21 -15.36
CA TRP A 139 1.81 -5.15 -14.39
C TRP A 139 2.64 -4.00 -14.99
N VAL A 140 3.31 -4.22 -16.13
CA VAL A 140 3.93 -3.13 -16.90
C VAL A 140 2.82 -2.43 -17.71
N LEU A 141 2.46 -1.22 -17.29
CA LEU A 141 1.59 -0.31 -18.04
C LEU A 141 2.38 0.27 -19.22
N ALA A 142 2.43 -0.48 -20.33
CA ALA A 142 2.94 -0.01 -21.60
C ALA A 142 1.81 0.00 -22.63
N PRO A 143 1.62 1.08 -23.41
CA PRO A 143 0.74 1.07 -24.57
C PRO A 143 1.12 -0.05 -25.53
N ALA A 144 0.15 -0.57 -26.30
CA ALA A 144 0.42 -1.66 -27.27
C ALA A 144 1.54 -1.34 -28.28
N ARG A 145 1.76 -0.04 -28.59
CA ARG A 145 2.86 0.43 -29.44
C ARG A 145 4.26 0.39 -28.78
N ASN A 146 4.31 0.27 -27.45
CA ASN A 146 5.54 0.17 -26.65
C ASN A 146 5.73 -1.27 -26.16
N GLU A 147 5.32 -2.24 -26.98
CA GLU A 147 5.41 -3.65 -26.65
C GLU A 147 5.87 -4.46 -27.85
N LEU A 148 6.79 -5.39 -27.59
CA LEU A 148 7.22 -6.42 -28.52
C LEU A 148 6.83 -7.80 -27.99
N VAL A 149 6.05 -8.56 -28.76
CA VAL A 149 5.67 -9.93 -28.39
C VAL A 149 6.55 -10.92 -29.17
N LEU A 150 7.40 -11.66 -28.45
CA LEU A 150 8.13 -12.78 -29.01
C LEU A 150 7.21 -14.01 -29.06
N PRO A 151 7.01 -14.63 -30.25
CA PRO A 151 6.22 -15.86 -30.36
C PRO A 151 6.92 -17.01 -29.63
N GLU A 152 6.16 -18.02 -29.22
CA GLU A 152 6.74 -19.28 -28.74
C GLU A 152 7.60 -19.90 -29.84
N VAL A 153 8.88 -20.08 -29.52
CA VAL A 153 9.79 -20.79 -30.40
C VAL A 153 9.51 -22.28 -30.22
N VAL A 154 8.77 -22.87 -31.17
CA VAL A 154 8.65 -24.32 -31.30
C VAL A 154 9.96 -24.84 -31.91
N ASN A 155 11.04 -24.83 -31.12
CA ASN A 155 12.29 -25.47 -31.54
C ASN A 155 12.07 -26.99 -31.47
N GLN A 156 12.04 -27.65 -32.63
CA GLN A 156 12.03 -29.12 -32.74
C GLN A 156 13.39 -29.75 -32.37
N GLU A 157 14.43 -28.96 -32.07
CA GLU A 157 15.82 -29.43 -31.96
C GLU A 157 16.48 -29.24 -30.57
N ASP A 158 15.79 -28.71 -29.55
CA ASP A 158 16.32 -28.68 -28.16
C ASP A 158 15.75 -29.85 -27.33
N PRO A 159 16.55 -30.85 -26.92
CA PRO A 159 16.08 -32.05 -26.23
C PRO A 159 15.97 -31.81 -24.71
N VAL A 160 15.32 -30.72 -24.29
CA VAL A 160 14.88 -30.63 -22.88
C VAL A 160 13.56 -31.40 -22.80
N PRO A 161 13.47 -32.51 -22.03
CA PRO A 161 12.23 -33.26 -21.89
C PRO A 161 11.09 -32.31 -21.54
N PHE A 162 9.97 -32.44 -22.23
CA PHE A 162 8.80 -31.61 -21.96
C PHE A 162 8.43 -31.75 -20.47
N PRO A 163 8.00 -30.68 -19.76
CA PRO A 163 7.85 -30.72 -18.30
C PRO A 163 6.97 -31.88 -17.80
N ALA A 164 6.00 -32.34 -18.60
CA ALA A 164 5.16 -33.49 -18.24
C ALA A 164 5.95 -34.81 -18.13
N GLU A 165 6.79 -35.15 -19.13
CA GLU A 165 7.58 -36.38 -19.14
C GLU A 165 8.62 -36.40 -18.01
N LEU A 166 9.22 -35.23 -17.74
CA LEU A 166 10.14 -35.05 -16.64
C LEU A 166 9.46 -35.28 -15.29
N LEU A 167 8.21 -34.83 -15.12
CA LEU A 167 7.45 -35.00 -13.88
C LEU A 167 6.91 -36.42 -13.68
N GLU A 168 6.62 -37.16 -14.76
CA GLU A 168 6.26 -38.58 -14.69
C GLU A 168 7.44 -39.42 -14.19
N THR A 169 8.63 -39.13 -14.70
CA THR A 169 9.86 -39.85 -14.34
C THR A 169 10.41 -39.41 -12.98
N HIS A 170 10.28 -38.12 -12.65
CA HIS A 170 10.82 -37.52 -11.43
C HIS A 170 9.78 -36.67 -10.67
N PRO A 171 8.79 -37.32 -10.01
CA PRO A 171 7.77 -36.61 -9.23
C PRO A 171 8.30 -35.60 -8.19
N PRO A 172 9.44 -35.82 -7.51
CA PRO A 172 9.98 -34.85 -6.54
C PRO A 172 10.25 -33.45 -7.10
N LEU A 173 10.43 -33.31 -8.42
CA LEU A 173 10.58 -31.99 -9.06
C LEU A 173 9.33 -31.11 -8.91
N ALA A 174 8.14 -31.72 -8.77
CA ALA A 174 6.91 -30.98 -8.47
C ALA A 174 6.99 -30.32 -7.09
N ALA A 175 7.53 -31.00 -6.08
CA ALA A 175 7.72 -30.45 -4.74
C ALA A 175 8.78 -29.35 -4.71
N LEU A 176 9.89 -29.53 -5.45
CA LEU A 176 10.90 -28.48 -5.59
C LEU A 176 10.31 -27.24 -6.28
N ALA A 177 9.52 -27.45 -7.33
CA ALA A 177 8.85 -26.35 -8.03
C ALA A 177 7.78 -25.68 -7.16
N ALA A 178 7.11 -26.41 -6.28
CA ALA A 178 6.16 -25.87 -5.32
C ALA A 178 6.80 -24.95 -4.27
N ALA A 179 8.11 -25.06 -4.02
CA ALA A 179 8.79 -24.21 -3.06
C ALA A 179 8.77 -22.73 -3.48
N GLU A 180 8.41 -21.84 -2.56
CA GLU A 180 8.46 -20.39 -2.79
C GLU A 180 9.86 -19.81 -2.67
N THR A 181 10.80 -20.44 -1.98
CA THR A 181 12.21 -19.99 -1.98
C THR A 181 12.91 -20.46 -3.25
N ARG A 182 13.76 -19.60 -3.82
CA ARG A 182 14.52 -19.94 -5.04
C ARG A 182 15.58 -21.00 -4.79
N SER A 183 16.27 -20.88 -3.66
CA SER A 183 17.18 -21.88 -3.10
C SER A 183 16.43 -22.68 -2.04
N VAL A 184 16.40 -24.00 -2.20
CA VAL A 184 15.66 -24.89 -1.31
C VAL A 184 16.64 -25.79 -0.57
N PRO A 185 16.73 -25.71 0.76
CA PRO A 185 17.50 -26.66 1.55
C PRO A 185 16.97 -28.08 1.35
N LEU A 186 17.85 -29.07 1.25
CA LEU A 186 17.48 -30.48 1.08
C LEU A 186 16.43 -30.96 2.10
N PRO A 187 16.52 -30.64 3.41
CA PRO A 187 15.48 -31.03 4.38
C PRO A 187 14.12 -30.40 4.09
N VAL A 188 14.09 -29.19 3.53
CA VAL A 188 12.83 -28.52 3.13
C VAL A 188 12.24 -29.20 1.90
N TRP A 189 13.07 -29.58 0.92
CA TRP A 189 12.59 -30.30 -0.25
C TRP A 189 11.99 -31.67 0.11
N GLU A 190 12.59 -32.38 1.05
CA GLU A 190 12.06 -33.64 1.59
C GLU A 190 10.69 -33.44 2.27
N GLU A 191 10.55 -32.44 3.14
CA GLU A 191 9.29 -32.18 3.83
C GLU A 191 8.19 -31.67 2.88
N LEU A 192 8.54 -30.93 1.82
CA LEU A 192 7.60 -30.60 0.75
C LEU A 192 7.19 -31.83 -0.04
N CYS A 193 8.08 -32.79 -0.29
CA CYS A 193 7.70 -34.07 -0.89
C CYS A 193 6.67 -34.79 -0.01
N HIS A 194 6.88 -34.83 1.31
CA HIS A 194 5.93 -35.40 2.26
C HIS A 194 4.58 -34.68 2.24
N ALA A 195 4.58 -33.34 2.25
CA ALA A 195 3.35 -32.54 2.17
C ALA A 195 2.53 -32.85 0.90
N LEU A 196 3.21 -33.21 -0.20
CA LEU A 196 2.59 -33.57 -1.47
C LEU A 196 2.34 -35.08 -1.65
N GLY A 197 2.57 -35.89 -0.61
CA GLY A 197 2.38 -37.34 -0.66
C GLY A 197 3.40 -38.09 -1.53
N ILE A 198 4.52 -37.46 -1.86
CA ILE A 198 5.61 -38.05 -2.65
C ILE A 198 6.54 -38.79 -1.69
N ARG A 199 6.60 -40.12 -1.83
CA ARG A 199 7.49 -40.97 -1.03
C ARG A 199 8.91 -40.88 -1.57
N THR A 200 9.79 -40.23 -0.83
CA THR A 200 11.21 -40.14 -1.15
C THR A 200 12.01 -39.89 0.12
N SER A 201 13.31 -40.13 0.08
CA SER A 201 14.26 -39.85 1.15
C SER A 201 15.29 -38.81 0.73
N ALA A 202 15.90 -38.12 1.70
CA ALA A 202 17.01 -37.18 1.45
C ALA A 202 18.15 -37.77 0.58
N HIS A 203 18.43 -39.07 0.70
CA HIS A 203 19.44 -39.75 -0.13
C HIS A 203 19.02 -39.88 -1.59
N GLU A 204 17.76 -40.23 -1.85
CA GLU A 204 17.21 -40.30 -3.20
C GLU A 204 17.13 -38.91 -3.85
N LEU A 205 16.73 -37.88 -3.09
CA LEU A 205 16.71 -36.49 -3.54
C LEU A 205 18.11 -35.98 -3.89
N THR A 206 19.11 -36.37 -3.09
CA THR A 206 20.53 -36.10 -3.38
C THR A 206 20.94 -36.75 -4.69
N GLY A 207 20.69 -38.06 -4.86
CA GLY A 207 21.00 -38.77 -6.10
C GLY A 207 20.27 -38.21 -7.32
N LEU A 208 19.03 -37.71 -7.13
CA LEU A 208 18.28 -37.03 -8.17
C LEU A 208 18.93 -35.70 -8.57
N ALA A 209 19.31 -34.88 -7.59
CA ALA A 209 20.01 -33.62 -7.85
C ALA A 209 21.35 -33.82 -8.57
N ASP A 210 22.09 -34.89 -8.21
CA ASP A 210 23.36 -35.26 -8.82
C ASP A 210 23.23 -35.85 -10.23
N SER A 211 22.07 -36.44 -10.56
CA SER A 211 21.82 -37.03 -11.89
C SER A 211 21.20 -36.04 -12.88
N LEU A 212 20.48 -35.03 -12.41
CA LEU A 212 19.82 -34.02 -13.24
C LEU A 212 20.61 -32.69 -13.29
N THR A 213 21.93 -32.77 -13.51
CA THR A 213 22.81 -31.58 -13.50
C THR A 213 22.50 -30.57 -14.60
N GLU A 214 21.78 -30.94 -15.65
CA GLU A 214 21.34 -30.01 -16.71
C GLU A 214 20.13 -29.17 -16.29
N VAL A 215 19.35 -29.64 -15.31
CA VAL A 215 18.12 -29.00 -14.85
C VAL A 215 18.32 -28.32 -13.49
N LEU A 216 19.07 -28.99 -12.61
CA LEU A 216 19.29 -28.57 -11.23
C LEU A 216 20.73 -28.09 -11.03
N ALA A 217 20.87 -27.09 -10.17
CA ALA A 217 22.14 -26.71 -9.61
C ALA A 217 22.12 -27.02 -8.11
N VAL A 218 23.27 -27.48 -7.63
CA VAL A 218 23.51 -27.81 -6.24
C VAL A 218 24.58 -26.86 -5.73
N SER A 219 24.36 -26.30 -4.56
CA SER A 219 25.38 -25.54 -3.85
C SER A 219 25.52 -26.05 -2.43
N ASP A 220 26.75 -26.42 -2.08
CA ASP A 220 27.15 -26.78 -0.73
C ASP A 220 27.90 -25.58 -0.15
N THR A 221 27.32 -24.95 0.87
CA THR A 221 27.98 -23.84 1.57
C THR A 221 28.52 -24.38 2.89
N ASP A 222 29.77 -24.06 3.22
CA ASP A 222 30.41 -24.55 4.45
C ASP A 222 29.54 -24.24 5.68
N GLY A 223 29.08 -25.31 6.36
CA GLY A 223 28.25 -25.22 7.57
C GLY A 223 26.75 -25.03 7.35
N ALA A 224 26.27 -24.96 6.10
CA ALA A 224 24.84 -24.93 5.78
C ALA A 224 24.36 -26.22 5.12
N ASP A 225 23.05 -26.48 5.18
CA ASP A 225 22.45 -27.61 4.46
C ASP A 225 22.61 -27.42 2.95
N ARG A 226 22.85 -28.55 2.27
CA ARG A 226 22.87 -28.66 0.81
C ARG A 226 21.65 -27.99 0.20
N GLN A 227 21.89 -27.04 -0.71
CA GLN A 227 20.85 -26.24 -1.35
C GLN A 227 20.63 -26.70 -2.80
N ILE A 228 19.37 -26.73 -3.22
CA ILE A 228 18.96 -27.13 -4.56
C ILE A 228 18.21 -25.97 -5.23
N THR A 229 18.62 -25.63 -6.44
CA THR A 229 17.96 -24.62 -7.28
C THR A 229 17.71 -25.19 -8.68
N PHE A 230 16.72 -24.62 -9.40
CA PHE A 230 16.66 -24.80 -10.84
C PHE A 230 17.72 -23.93 -11.51
N ARG A 231 18.40 -24.45 -12.53
CA ARG A 231 19.35 -23.65 -13.33
C ARG A 231 18.67 -22.53 -14.09
N ALA A 232 17.51 -22.84 -14.66
CA ALA A 232 16.67 -21.88 -15.35
C ALA A 232 15.35 -21.75 -14.59
N GLU A 233 15.04 -20.54 -14.12
CA GLU A 233 13.80 -20.28 -13.40
C GLU A 233 12.56 -20.51 -14.27
N SER A 234 12.71 -20.35 -15.59
CA SER A 234 11.70 -20.74 -16.59
C SER A 234 11.23 -22.19 -16.41
N THR A 235 12.12 -23.13 -16.04
CA THR A 235 11.77 -24.53 -15.82
C THR A 235 10.82 -24.70 -14.64
N ARG A 236 11.06 -23.98 -13.53
CA ARG A 236 10.17 -23.97 -12.35
C ARG A 236 8.76 -23.54 -12.75
N HIS A 237 8.64 -22.44 -13.49
CA HIS A 237 7.34 -21.91 -13.91
C HIS A 237 6.65 -22.81 -14.93
N ARG A 238 7.39 -23.43 -15.86
CA ARG A 238 6.84 -24.42 -16.80
C ARG A 238 6.30 -25.65 -16.06
N ILE A 239 6.99 -26.11 -15.02
CA ILE A 239 6.50 -27.18 -14.14
C ILE A 239 5.21 -26.76 -13.43
N ARG A 240 5.16 -25.56 -12.81
CA ARG A 240 3.95 -25.04 -12.14
C ARG A 240 2.76 -24.87 -13.09
N ALA A 241 3.01 -24.56 -14.36
CA ALA A 241 1.98 -24.44 -15.37
C ALA A 241 1.37 -25.81 -15.74
N VAL A 242 2.18 -26.87 -15.82
CA VAL A 242 1.71 -28.24 -16.07
C VAL A 242 1.08 -28.88 -14.83
N ARG A 243 1.64 -28.60 -13.65
CA ARG A 243 1.18 -29.13 -12.37
C ARG A 243 1.04 -27.98 -11.36
N PRO A 244 -0.17 -27.39 -11.23
CA PRO A 244 -0.44 -26.33 -10.26
C PRO A 244 -0.07 -26.74 -8.84
N VAL A 245 0.42 -25.79 -8.06
CA VAL A 245 0.89 -26.01 -6.70
C VAL A 245 -0.32 -26.16 -5.76
N PRO A 246 -0.44 -27.26 -4.99
CA PRO A 246 -1.53 -27.42 -4.03
C PRO A 246 -1.21 -26.67 -2.73
N HIS A 247 -1.32 -25.34 -2.79
CA HIS A 247 -0.92 -24.44 -1.70
C HIS A 247 -1.59 -24.76 -0.36
N GLU A 248 -2.89 -25.09 -0.35
CA GLU A 248 -3.63 -25.42 0.89
C GLU A 248 -3.04 -26.63 1.64
N ALA A 249 -2.57 -27.65 0.92
CA ALA A 249 -1.93 -28.82 1.52
C ALA A 249 -0.60 -28.43 2.19
N ILE A 250 0.17 -27.55 1.56
CA ILE A 250 1.43 -27.04 2.11
C ILE A 250 1.16 -26.17 3.35
N VAL A 251 0.19 -25.27 3.30
CA VAL A 251 -0.21 -24.42 4.45
C VAL A 251 -0.57 -25.29 5.66
N THR A 252 -1.47 -26.25 5.47
CA THR A 252 -1.92 -27.14 6.54
C THR A 252 -0.74 -27.93 7.12
N PHE A 253 0.08 -28.52 6.25
CA PHE A 253 1.26 -29.28 6.66
C PHE A 253 2.26 -28.43 7.47
N LEU A 254 2.58 -27.22 7.01
CA LEU A 254 3.53 -26.34 7.70
C LEU A 254 3.01 -25.94 9.09
N ILE A 255 1.73 -25.58 9.20
CA ILE A 255 1.11 -25.24 10.50
C ILE A 255 1.17 -26.44 11.44
N GLU A 256 0.77 -27.63 11.00
CA GLU A 256 0.79 -28.85 11.81
C GLU A 256 2.22 -29.23 12.26
N ARG A 257 3.21 -29.10 11.36
CA ARG A 257 4.60 -29.37 11.69
C ARG A 257 5.18 -28.39 12.70
N MET A 258 4.74 -27.13 12.66
CA MET A 258 5.27 -26.08 13.51
C MET A 258 4.51 -25.89 14.83
N ALA A 259 3.27 -26.39 14.95
CA ALA A 259 2.42 -26.22 16.13
C ALA A 259 3.05 -26.68 17.47
N GLY A 260 4.07 -27.55 17.44
CA GLY A 260 4.82 -28.01 18.62
C GLY A 260 6.14 -27.28 18.89
N ARG A 261 6.52 -26.28 18.07
CA ARG A 261 7.83 -25.60 18.09
C ARG A 261 7.68 -24.13 18.51
N THR A 262 7.09 -23.90 19.69
CA THR A 262 6.64 -22.57 20.13
C THR A 262 7.56 -21.88 21.14
N THR A 263 8.71 -22.46 21.50
CA THR A 263 9.60 -21.86 22.52
C THR A 263 10.47 -20.73 21.99
N THR A 264 10.57 -20.59 20.66
CA THR A 264 11.34 -19.55 19.96
C THR A 264 10.68 -19.22 18.62
N ALA A 265 11.13 -18.17 17.93
CA ALA A 265 10.68 -17.88 16.57
C ALA A 265 10.90 -19.09 15.63
N TRP A 266 9.98 -19.35 14.70
CA TRP A 266 10.13 -20.46 13.75
C TRP A 266 11.42 -20.36 12.93
N SER A 267 11.87 -19.14 12.60
CA SER A 267 13.15 -18.92 11.93
C SER A 267 14.38 -19.45 12.70
N ALA A 268 14.26 -19.68 14.01
CA ALA A 268 15.29 -20.33 14.82
C ALA A 268 15.13 -21.86 14.92
N SER A 269 14.07 -22.45 14.35
CA SER A 269 13.71 -23.86 14.44
C SER A 269 14.26 -24.74 13.30
N GLY A 270 15.37 -24.31 12.69
CA GLY A 270 16.03 -24.99 11.56
C GLY A 270 15.45 -24.63 10.18
N PRO A 271 15.89 -25.31 9.11
CA PRO A 271 15.57 -24.95 7.71
C PRO A 271 14.08 -24.90 7.41
N LEU A 272 13.30 -25.87 7.90
CA LEU A 272 11.85 -25.89 7.72
C LEU A 272 11.17 -24.72 8.43
N GLY A 273 11.66 -24.34 9.61
CA GLY A 273 11.12 -23.21 10.35
C GLY A 273 11.44 -21.87 9.68
N ILE A 274 12.65 -21.69 9.15
CA ILE A 274 13.02 -20.53 8.31
C ILE A 274 12.12 -20.45 7.08
N TYR A 275 11.92 -21.60 6.40
CA TYR A 275 11.04 -21.67 5.25
C TYR A 275 9.59 -21.33 5.61
N ALA A 276 9.05 -21.88 6.70
CA ALA A 276 7.68 -21.63 7.14
C ALA A 276 7.46 -20.16 7.51
N ALA A 277 8.37 -19.57 8.30
CA ALA A 277 8.31 -18.16 8.69
C ALA A 277 8.28 -17.22 7.47
N ARG A 278 9.00 -17.58 6.41
CA ARG A 278 9.16 -16.77 5.19
C ARG A 278 8.07 -16.96 4.16
N THR A 279 7.48 -18.15 4.06
CA THR A 279 6.63 -18.53 2.91
C THR A 279 5.18 -18.83 3.26
N LEU A 280 4.85 -19.07 4.53
CA LEU A 280 3.50 -19.50 4.91
C LEU A 280 2.42 -18.52 4.48
N ALA A 281 2.64 -17.21 4.69
CA ALA A 281 1.69 -16.17 4.28
C ALA A 281 1.46 -16.14 2.77
N LEU A 282 2.52 -16.36 1.97
CA LEU A 282 2.41 -16.38 0.51
C LEU A 282 1.68 -17.64 0.00
N HIS A 283 1.94 -18.78 0.62
CA HIS A 283 1.15 -20.00 0.37
C HIS A 283 -0.31 -19.82 0.76
N ALA A 284 -0.59 -19.20 1.92
CA ALA A 284 -1.95 -18.91 2.36
C ALA A 284 -2.68 -17.95 1.42
N ALA A 285 -1.99 -16.93 0.90
CA ALA A 285 -2.53 -16.01 -0.10
C ALA A 285 -3.00 -16.77 -1.36
N HIS A 286 -2.15 -17.64 -1.91
CA HIS A 286 -2.50 -18.45 -3.08
C HIS A 286 -3.53 -19.55 -2.80
N ALA A 287 -3.69 -19.97 -1.55
CA ALA A 287 -4.71 -20.90 -1.12
C ALA A 287 -6.07 -20.23 -0.80
N GLY A 288 -6.13 -18.89 -0.74
CA GLY A 288 -7.31 -18.17 -0.25
C GLY A 288 -7.52 -18.31 1.26
N ALA A 289 -6.47 -18.63 2.01
CA ALA A 289 -6.48 -18.90 3.45
C ALA A 289 -5.83 -17.79 4.28
N MET A 290 -5.63 -16.59 3.71
CA MET A 290 -4.92 -15.50 4.40
C MET A 290 -5.64 -15.06 5.69
N ASP A 291 -6.98 -14.99 5.69
CA ASP A 291 -7.77 -14.62 6.88
C ASP A 291 -7.56 -15.60 8.05
N ARG A 292 -7.34 -16.88 7.77
CA ARG A 292 -7.01 -17.89 8.78
C ARG A 292 -5.67 -17.59 9.45
N ILE A 293 -4.69 -17.13 8.67
CA ILE A 293 -3.37 -16.73 9.19
C ILE A 293 -3.47 -15.44 9.99
N LEU A 294 -4.18 -14.43 9.47
CA LEU A 294 -4.35 -13.13 10.13
C LEU A 294 -5.18 -13.22 11.42
N GLY A 295 -6.05 -14.22 11.55
CA GLY A 295 -6.82 -14.50 12.76
C GLY A 295 -6.10 -15.35 13.82
N ASP A 296 -4.91 -15.88 13.53
CA ASP A 296 -4.14 -16.71 14.46
C ASP A 296 -2.88 -15.98 14.92
N GLY A 297 -2.95 -15.37 16.11
CA GLY A 297 -1.84 -14.61 16.66
C GLY A 297 -0.62 -15.45 17.01
N THR A 298 -0.80 -16.76 17.23
CA THR A 298 0.34 -17.67 17.43
C THR A 298 1.12 -17.82 16.14
N VAL A 299 0.42 -18.05 15.02
CA VAL A 299 1.06 -18.14 13.71
C VAL A 299 1.69 -16.80 13.31
N LEU A 300 0.95 -15.69 13.45
CA LEU A 300 1.45 -14.36 13.11
C LEU A 300 2.75 -14.01 13.82
N ALA A 301 2.86 -14.37 15.11
CA ALA A 301 4.06 -14.10 15.89
C ALA A 301 5.32 -14.73 15.28
N HIS A 302 5.18 -15.82 14.53
CA HIS A 302 6.31 -16.53 13.94
C HIS A 302 6.61 -16.20 12.47
N LEU A 303 5.78 -15.37 11.81
CA LEU A 303 6.01 -14.96 10.43
C LEU A 303 7.01 -13.82 10.34
N ASP A 304 7.94 -13.88 9.39
CA ASP A 304 8.78 -12.72 9.14
C ASP A 304 8.02 -11.61 8.38
N ALA A 305 8.44 -10.37 8.62
CA ALA A 305 7.76 -9.19 8.06
C ALA A 305 7.69 -9.25 6.53
N TYR A 306 8.80 -9.55 5.86
CA TYR A 306 8.85 -9.58 4.39
C TYR A 306 7.90 -10.63 3.80
N GLY A 307 7.92 -11.86 4.33
CA GLY A 307 7.05 -12.95 3.89
C GLY A 307 5.58 -12.65 4.12
N MET A 308 5.24 -12.07 5.28
CA MET A 308 3.89 -11.58 5.60
C MET A 308 3.44 -10.52 4.58
N LEU A 309 4.25 -9.48 4.35
CA LEU A 309 3.94 -8.37 3.44
C LEU A 309 3.79 -8.84 1.98
N GLN A 310 4.61 -9.80 1.54
CA GLN A 310 4.45 -10.44 0.23
C GLN A 310 3.14 -11.23 0.14
N GLY A 311 2.75 -11.94 1.21
CA GLY A 311 1.45 -12.61 1.29
C GLY A 311 0.26 -11.64 1.24
N LEU A 312 0.36 -10.49 1.92
CA LEU A 312 -0.66 -9.44 1.87
C LEU A 312 -0.78 -8.86 0.45
N ALA A 313 0.35 -8.53 -0.19
CA ALA A 313 0.37 -8.01 -1.55
C ALA A 313 -0.16 -9.01 -2.59
N ALA A 314 0.07 -10.32 -2.39
CA ALA A 314 -0.47 -11.38 -3.24
C ALA A 314 -1.98 -11.59 -3.02
N THR A 315 -2.47 -11.42 -1.79
CA THR A 315 -3.90 -11.53 -1.44
C THR A 315 -4.68 -10.35 -2.00
N TRP A 316 -4.12 -9.14 -1.89
CA TRP A 316 -4.76 -7.90 -2.31
C TRP A 316 -3.88 -7.06 -3.25
N PRO A 317 -3.75 -7.45 -4.54
CA PRO A 317 -2.90 -6.74 -5.50
C PRO A 317 -3.40 -5.33 -5.85
N GLY A 318 -4.67 -5.02 -5.54
CA GLY A 318 -5.27 -3.68 -5.67
C GLY A 318 -5.16 -2.82 -4.40
N GLY A 319 -4.59 -3.36 -3.32
CA GLY A 319 -4.43 -2.68 -2.05
C GLY A 319 -5.08 -3.42 -0.89
N VAL A 320 -4.42 -3.39 0.26
CA VAL A 320 -4.85 -3.97 1.52
C VAL A 320 -6.10 -3.27 2.02
N PRO A 321 -7.19 -4.01 2.31
CA PRO A 321 -8.40 -3.44 2.87
C PRO A 321 -8.14 -2.67 4.15
N GLN A 322 -8.89 -1.61 4.35
CA GLN A 322 -8.70 -0.70 5.46
C GLN A 322 -9.24 -1.25 6.77
N GLY A 323 -8.50 -0.99 7.84
CA GLY A 323 -8.74 -1.61 9.14
C GLY A 323 -8.21 -3.05 9.25
N GLY A 324 -8.24 -3.57 10.47
CA GLY A 324 -7.69 -4.88 10.81
C GLY A 324 -6.15 -4.95 10.77
N ILE A 325 -5.63 -6.14 11.07
CA ILE A 325 -4.20 -6.39 11.22
C ILE A 325 -3.40 -6.27 9.91
N ALA A 326 -4.07 -6.47 8.77
CA ALA A 326 -3.46 -6.30 7.45
C ALA A 326 -3.11 -4.83 7.19
N ALA A 327 -4.06 -3.90 7.43
CA ALA A 327 -3.82 -2.47 7.35
C ALA A 327 -2.77 -2.02 8.38
N ASP A 328 -2.82 -2.57 9.60
CA ASP A 328 -1.80 -2.30 10.62
C ASP A 328 -0.40 -2.67 10.12
N ALA A 329 -0.22 -3.87 9.54
CA ALA A 329 1.06 -4.29 8.96
C ALA A 329 1.52 -3.40 7.80
N HIS A 330 0.60 -2.97 6.93
CA HIS A 330 0.90 -2.03 5.83
C HIS A 330 1.43 -0.69 6.34
N TYR A 331 0.76 -0.07 7.32
CA TYR A 331 1.21 1.22 7.85
C TYR A 331 2.48 1.11 8.69
N LEU A 332 2.72 -0.02 9.36
CA LEU A 332 4.00 -0.26 10.03
C LEU A 332 5.14 -0.46 9.02
N GLU A 333 4.87 -1.07 7.87
CA GLU A 333 5.83 -1.13 6.75
C GLU A 333 6.18 0.27 6.23
N GLU A 334 5.18 1.13 5.98
CA GLU A 334 5.40 2.52 5.55
C GLU A 334 6.28 3.32 6.52
N LEU A 335 6.18 3.02 7.82
CA LEU A 335 7.02 3.59 8.87
C LEU A 335 8.41 2.92 9.00
N GLY A 336 8.76 2.00 8.08
CA GLY A 336 10.05 1.34 8.00
C GLY A 336 10.23 0.11 8.88
N LEU A 337 9.23 -0.26 9.71
CA LEU A 337 9.40 -1.33 10.71
C LEU A 337 9.61 -2.72 10.12
N ALA A 338 9.33 -2.93 8.83
CA ALA A 338 9.67 -4.17 8.14
C ALA A 338 11.19 -4.48 8.17
N SER A 339 12.03 -3.47 8.38
CA SER A 339 13.49 -3.60 8.52
C SER A 339 13.95 -3.72 9.98
N ALA A 340 13.04 -3.61 10.95
CA ALA A 340 13.36 -3.75 12.37
C ALA A 340 13.62 -5.22 12.75
N PRO A 341 14.31 -5.51 13.86
CA PRO A 341 14.42 -6.86 14.39
C PRO A 341 13.03 -7.48 14.62
N HIS A 342 12.90 -8.79 14.35
CA HIS A 342 11.62 -9.51 14.42
C HIS A 342 10.83 -9.28 15.72
N PRO A 343 11.42 -9.34 16.93
CA PRO A 343 10.69 -9.07 18.17
C PRO A 343 10.11 -7.66 18.25
N GLU A 344 10.78 -6.68 17.65
CA GLU A 344 10.31 -5.28 17.63
C GLU A 344 9.15 -5.09 16.64
N TRP A 345 9.26 -5.67 15.43
CA TRP A 345 8.15 -5.77 14.48
C TRP A 345 6.91 -6.37 15.15
N LEU A 346 7.11 -7.47 15.88
CA LEU A 346 6.03 -8.16 16.58
C LEU A 346 5.43 -7.33 17.73
N ALA A 347 6.25 -6.61 18.50
CA ALA A 347 5.77 -5.73 19.57
C ALA A 347 4.87 -4.61 19.03
N TRP A 348 5.19 -4.07 17.85
CA TRP A 348 4.35 -3.08 17.17
C TRP A 348 3.06 -3.65 16.60
N LEU A 349 3.08 -4.85 16.01
CA LEU A 349 1.83 -5.54 15.62
C LEU A 349 0.95 -5.86 16.84
N HIS A 350 1.55 -6.27 17.95
CA HIS A 350 0.87 -6.46 19.23
C HIS A 350 0.28 -5.13 19.75
N HIS A 351 1.00 -4.02 19.63
CA HIS A 351 0.47 -2.69 19.96
C HIS A 351 -0.73 -2.30 19.10
N ALA A 352 -0.66 -2.54 17.79
CA ALA A 352 -1.75 -2.22 16.88
C ALA A 352 -3.02 -3.03 17.20
N THR A 353 -2.87 -4.33 17.47
CA THR A 353 -3.99 -5.20 17.90
C THR A 353 -4.61 -4.76 19.22
N VAL A 354 -3.81 -4.40 20.22
CA VAL A 354 -4.32 -3.84 21.49
C VAL A 354 -5.04 -2.51 21.27
N SER A 355 -4.49 -1.62 20.44
CA SER A 355 -5.10 -0.32 20.11
C SER A 355 -6.45 -0.47 19.40
N ARG A 356 -6.59 -1.52 18.59
CA ARG A 356 -7.84 -1.90 17.93
C ARG A 356 -8.85 -2.55 18.86
N GLY A 357 -8.43 -3.02 20.04
CA GLY A 357 -9.27 -3.72 21.01
C GLY A 357 -9.44 -5.22 20.72
N ASP A 358 -8.61 -5.81 19.86
CA ASP A 358 -8.60 -7.26 19.64
C ASP A 358 -7.73 -7.95 20.70
N GLU A 359 -8.28 -8.09 21.90
CA GLU A 359 -7.54 -8.66 23.02
C GLU A 359 -7.24 -10.16 22.84
N ALA A 360 -8.07 -10.89 22.09
CA ALA A 360 -7.88 -12.31 21.87
C ALA A 360 -6.65 -12.54 20.99
N LEU A 361 -6.55 -11.80 19.89
CA LEU A 361 -5.41 -11.85 18.99
C LEU A 361 -4.14 -11.40 19.71
N ALA A 362 -4.16 -10.24 20.39
CA ALA A 362 -3.02 -9.73 21.14
C ALA A 362 -2.50 -10.73 22.19
N ARG A 363 -3.40 -11.34 22.99
CA ARG A 363 -3.01 -12.37 23.97
C ARG A 363 -2.35 -13.58 23.32
N SER A 364 -2.89 -14.06 22.20
CA SER A 364 -2.30 -15.21 21.50
C SER A 364 -0.91 -14.89 20.91
N MET A 365 -0.69 -13.67 20.42
CA MET A 365 0.63 -13.22 19.97
C MET A 365 1.64 -13.15 21.11
N ALA A 366 1.26 -12.57 22.25
CA ALA A 366 2.13 -12.47 23.43
C ALA A 366 2.45 -13.85 24.04
N ALA A 367 1.54 -14.82 23.89
CA ALA A 367 1.71 -16.20 24.38
C ALA A 367 2.47 -17.12 23.42
N ALA A 368 2.89 -16.65 22.24
CA ALA A 368 3.55 -17.46 21.20
C ALA A 368 5.00 -17.85 21.51
N GLY A 369 5.49 -17.54 22.73
CA GLY A 369 6.83 -17.92 23.21
C GLY A 369 7.99 -17.13 22.60
N ILE A 370 7.70 -15.99 21.95
CA ILE A 370 8.72 -15.01 21.54
C ILE A 370 8.79 -13.91 22.60
N THR A 371 9.98 -13.66 23.13
CA THR A 371 10.21 -12.55 24.06
C THR A 371 10.10 -11.22 23.31
N LEU A 372 9.05 -10.45 23.63
CA LEU A 372 8.88 -9.09 23.11
C LEU A 372 9.75 -8.12 23.92
N PRO A 373 10.39 -7.12 23.29
CA PRO A 373 11.14 -6.08 24.01
C PRO A 373 10.24 -5.27 24.95
N TRP A 374 8.95 -5.21 24.65
CA TRP A 374 7.90 -4.61 25.47
C TRP A 374 6.53 -5.15 25.05
N GLN A 375 5.56 -5.09 25.95
CA GLN A 375 4.19 -5.55 25.72
C GLN A 375 3.19 -4.45 26.06
N THR A 376 2.31 -4.10 25.11
CA THR A 376 1.23 -3.13 25.36
C THR A 376 0.18 -3.73 26.29
N VAL A 377 0.01 -3.16 27.48
CA VAL A 377 -1.02 -3.60 28.44
C VAL A 377 -2.29 -2.76 28.37
N TRP A 378 -2.19 -1.56 27.81
CA TRP A 378 -3.32 -0.66 27.60
C TRP A 378 -3.03 0.31 26.47
N SER A 379 -4.05 0.70 25.70
CA SER A 379 -3.91 1.70 24.64
C SER A 379 -5.19 2.51 24.43
N ARG A 380 -5.01 3.80 24.17
CA ARG A 380 -5.99 4.71 23.56
C ARG A 380 -5.49 5.29 22.25
N CYS A 381 -4.48 4.65 21.66
CA CYS A 381 -4.03 5.05 20.34
C CYS A 381 -5.12 4.78 19.30
N ARG A 382 -5.22 5.67 18.32
CA ARG A 382 -6.07 5.44 17.16
C ARG A 382 -5.54 4.22 16.38
N PRO A 383 -6.38 3.25 15.99
CA PRO A 383 -5.95 2.18 15.10
C PRO A 383 -5.62 2.71 13.71
N TYR A 384 -4.67 2.10 13.01
CA TYR A 384 -4.39 2.46 11.62
C TYR A 384 -5.56 2.10 10.70
N GLY A 385 -5.66 2.81 9.57
CA GLY A 385 -6.67 2.58 8.53
C GLY A 385 -8.09 2.98 8.93
N THR A 386 -8.28 3.86 9.92
CA THR A 386 -9.62 4.18 10.45
C THR A 386 -10.06 5.59 10.07
N PHE A 387 -10.95 5.76 9.09
CA PHE A 387 -11.46 7.09 8.72
C PHE A 387 -12.40 7.67 9.79
N GLY A 388 -12.31 8.99 10.03
CA GLY A 388 -13.17 9.70 10.97
C GLY A 388 -12.53 9.99 12.34
N PRO A 389 -13.20 10.80 13.18
CA PRO A 389 -12.74 11.12 14.52
C PRO A 389 -12.65 9.86 15.38
N SER A 390 -11.63 9.79 16.24
CA SER A 390 -11.45 8.65 17.14
C SER A 390 -12.69 8.48 18.03
N PRO A 391 -13.33 7.30 18.06
CA PRO A 391 -14.59 7.07 18.79
C PRO A 391 -14.45 7.13 20.32
N ARG A 392 -13.24 7.35 20.86
CA ARG A 392 -13.00 7.47 22.30
C ARG A 392 -12.79 8.93 22.66
N PRO A 393 -13.83 9.66 23.12
CA PRO A 393 -13.64 10.98 23.70
C PRO A 393 -12.65 10.92 24.87
N TYR A 394 -11.98 12.05 25.13
CA TYR A 394 -10.97 12.22 26.17
C TYR A 394 -11.45 11.94 27.62
N GLU A 395 -12.73 11.60 27.82
CA GLU A 395 -13.42 11.72 29.10
C GLU A 395 -13.09 10.64 30.15
N GLU A 396 -12.54 9.48 29.77
CA GLU A 396 -12.17 8.44 30.76
C GLU A 396 -10.69 8.07 30.75
N THR A 397 -9.77 9.04 30.74
CA THR A 397 -8.40 8.65 31.17
C THR A 397 -8.51 8.00 32.55
N PRO A 398 -7.86 6.84 32.82
CA PRO A 398 -7.78 6.33 34.19
C PRO A 398 -7.43 7.50 35.13
N GLU A 399 -8.17 7.65 36.22
CA GLU A 399 -8.03 8.79 37.14
C GLU A 399 -6.54 9.07 37.41
N GLY A 400 -6.05 10.24 37.00
CA GLY A 400 -4.67 10.67 37.27
C GLY A 400 -3.66 10.58 36.12
N ILE A 401 -4.06 10.31 34.87
CA ILE A 401 -3.17 10.45 33.68
C ILE A 401 -3.28 11.88 33.11
N PRO A 402 -2.32 12.81 33.40
CA PRO A 402 -2.44 14.20 32.97
C PRO A 402 -2.16 14.35 31.47
N VAL A 403 -2.68 15.44 30.89
CA VAL A 403 -2.50 15.83 29.49
C VAL A 403 -1.03 15.72 29.05
N SER A 404 -0.81 14.93 28.00
CA SER A 404 0.46 14.46 27.40
C SER A 404 1.61 15.50 27.33
N ARG A 405 1.31 16.79 27.15
CA ARG A 405 2.32 17.85 26.98
C ARG A 405 3.17 18.12 28.23
N SER A 406 2.72 17.69 29.41
CA SER A 406 3.39 17.91 30.70
C SER A 406 4.46 16.87 31.04
N TRP A 407 4.57 15.78 30.27
CA TRP A 407 5.49 14.69 30.62
C TRP A 407 6.92 15.01 30.16
N PRO A 408 7.93 14.68 30.99
CA PRO A 408 9.32 14.95 30.66
C PRO A 408 9.75 14.16 29.42
N ARG A 409 10.67 14.72 28.64
CA ARG A 409 11.53 13.93 27.74
C ARG A 409 12.65 13.39 28.64
N ASN A 410 12.46 12.21 29.23
CA ASN A 410 13.47 11.62 30.11
C ASN A 410 14.67 11.09 29.30
N GLU A 411 15.86 11.16 29.89
CA GLU A 411 17.09 10.51 29.38
C GLU A 411 17.04 8.97 29.50
N ALA A 412 16.14 8.44 30.35
CA ALA A 412 15.86 7.03 30.50
C ALA A 412 14.42 6.74 30.05
N ALA A 413 14.28 5.98 28.96
CA ALA A 413 13.01 5.68 28.30
C ALA A 413 12.83 4.16 28.17
N PRO A 414 11.59 3.66 28.05
CA PRO A 414 11.38 2.26 27.72
C PRO A 414 11.94 1.99 26.31
N PRO A 415 12.25 0.72 25.95
CA PRO A 415 12.82 0.36 24.65
C PRO A 415 11.78 0.41 23.51
N VAL A 416 11.00 1.49 23.45
CA VAL A 416 9.98 1.76 22.42
C VAL A 416 10.54 2.80 21.45
N ARG A 417 10.89 2.35 20.25
CA ARG A 417 11.41 3.23 19.19
C ARG A 417 10.36 4.27 18.78
N ASN A 418 10.78 5.51 18.57
CA ASN A 418 9.90 6.50 17.95
C ASN A 418 9.81 6.29 16.44
N ILE A 419 8.71 5.66 16.00
CA ILE A 419 8.44 5.35 14.59
C ILE A 419 7.83 6.52 13.80
N LEU A 420 7.42 7.60 14.46
CA LEU A 420 6.77 8.76 13.83
C LEU A 420 7.76 9.89 13.50
N GLY A 421 9.05 9.63 13.73
CA GLY A 421 10.13 10.56 13.46
C GLY A 421 10.31 11.66 14.50
N PRO A 422 11.42 12.42 14.42
CA PRO A 422 11.86 13.36 15.45
C PRO A 422 10.93 14.58 15.62
N ALA A 423 10.14 14.92 14.60
CA ALA A 423 9.13 15.98 14.68
C ALA A 423 7.98 15.62 15.63
N HIS A 424 7.78 14.33 15.89
CA HIS A 424 6.66 13.76 16.62
C HIS A 424 7.12 12.87 17.79
N PRO A 425 7.95 13.38 18.72
CA PRO A 425 8.60 12.53 19.71
C PRO A 425 7.62 11.99 20.74
N PHE A 426 7.77 10.71 21.06
CA PHE A 426 7.14 10.12 22.23
C PHE A 426 7.68 10.73 23.52
N ARG A 427 6.78 10.88 24.47
CA ARG A 427 7.08 11.25 25.86
C ARG A 427 6.75 10.07 26.74
N SER A 428 7.57 9.79 27.73
CA SER A 428 7.38 8.63 28.61
C SER A 428 7.61 8.98 30.06
N LYS A 429 6.95 8.24 30.95
CA LYS A 429 7.21 8.24 32.39
C LYS A 429 6.93 6.85 32.97
N PRO A 430 7.61 6.47 34.06
CA PRO A 430 7.24 5.26 34.78
C PRO A 430 5.82 5.40 35.36
N GLY A 431 5.04 4.33 35.22
CA GLY A 431 3.73 4.14 35.83
C GLY A 431 3.83 3.67 37.27
N THR A 432 2.68 3.42 37.89
CA THR A 432 2.59 3.02 39.31
C THR A 432 2.74 1.52 39.52
N ASN A 433 2.60 0.71 38.46
CA ASN A 433 2.58 -0.75 38.53
C ASN A 433 3.79 -1.38 37.85
N GLY A 434 4.89 -0.63 37.70
CA GLY A 434 6.09 -1.06 36.97
C GLY A 434 5.95 -1.00 35.44
N ASP A 435 4.82 -0.50 34.95
CA ASP A 435 4.57 -0.18 33.55
C ASP A 435 5.20 1.16 33.16
N TRP A 436 5.30 1.41 31.86
CA TRP A 436 5.68 2.69 31.29
C TRP A 436 4.51 3.31 30.55
N LEU A 437 4.17 4.54 30.93
CA LEU A 437 3.18 5.33 30.23
C LEU A 437 3.88 6.10 29.13
N ILE A 438 3.38 5.97 27.90
CA ILE A 438 3.89 6.64 26.70
C ILE A 438 2.78 7.48 26.09
N ALA A 439 3.11 8.69 25.66
CA ALA A 439 2.20 9.58 24.97
C ALA A 439 2.85 10.17 23.71
N GLY A 440 2.09 10.15 22.61
CA GLY A 440 2.49 10.68 21.32
C GLY A 440 1.29 11.20 20.52
N PRO A 441 1.49 11.58 19.24
CA PRO A 441 0.42 12.06 18.37
C PRO A 441 -0.70 11.05 18.16
N THR A 442 -0.38 9.76 18.20
CA THR A 442 -1.34 8.67 17.99
C THR A 442 -2.27 8.47 19.19
N GLY A 443 -1.92 9.00 20.36
CA GLY A 443 -2.62 8.81 21.64
C GLY A 443 -1.71 8.26 22.75
N PRO A 444 -2.21 8.13 23.98
CA PRO A 444 -1.48 7.52 25.08
C PRO A 444 -1.64 5.99 25.13
N PHE A 445 -0.60 5.30 25.57
CA PHE A 445 -0.59 3.85 25.81
C PHE A 445 0.36 3.46 26.95
N ALA A 446 0.22 2.25 27.47
CA ALA A 446 1.03 1.71 28.55
C ALA A 446 1.71 0.42 28.10
N VAL A 447 3.00 0.26 28.44
CA VAL A 447 3.78 -0.92 28.11
C VAL A 447 4.45 -1.53 29.34
N MET A 448 4.55 -2.85 29.37
CA MET A 448 5.44 -3.59 30.27
C MET A 448 6.75 -3.87 29.54
N THR A 449 7.87 -3.81 30.26
CA THR A 449 9.19 -4.19 29.72
C THR A 449 9.98 -4.89 30.82
N ASP A 450 10.71 -5.95 30.44
CA ASP A 450 11.62 -6.67 31.34
C ASP A 450 13.02 -6.04 31.37
N THR A 451 13.28 -5.08 30.48
CA THR A 451 14.59 -4.41 30.33
C THR A 451 14.65 -3.16 31.18
N GLU A 452 15.73 -2.98 31.95
CA GLU A 452 15.93 -1.73 32.68
C GLU A 452 16.20 -0.56 31.69
N PRO A 453 15.54 0.60 31.86
CA PRO A 453 15.67 1.74 30.94
C PRO A 453 17.10 2.27 30.78
N SER A 454 17.94 2.14 31.81
CA SER A 454 19.35 2.56 31.79
C SER A 454 20.21 1.72 30.84
N ASP A 455 19.74 0.54 30.46
CA ASP A 455 20.44 -0.38 29.57
C ASP A 455 19.96 -0.26 28.11
N SER A 456 18.99 0.62 27.83
CA SER A 456 18.40 0.81 26.51
C SER A 456 18.99 2.06 25.83
N PRO A 457 19.79 1.92 24.77
CA PRO A 457 20.23 3.08 23.99
C PRO A 457 19.02 3.74 23.31
N ASP A 458 19.11 5.05 23.04
CA ASP A 458 18.17 5.77 22.16
C ASP A 458 18.06 5.01 20.83
N LEU A 459 16.95 4.30 20.63
CA LEU A 459 16.70 3.56 19.41
C LEU A 459 16.50 4.56 18.27
N LEU A 460 17.46 4.60 17.35
CA LEU A 460 17.38 5.44 16.16
C LEU A 460 16.10 5.13 15.37
N ALA A 461 15.48 6.17 14.80
CA ALA A 461 14.36 5.99 13.89
C ALA A 461 14.74 5.04 12.75
N VAL A 462 13.83 4.14 12.36
CA VAL A 462 14.04 3.33 11.15
C VAL A 462 13.79 4.24 9.95
N PRO A 463 14.64 4.23 8.92
CA PRO A 463 14.31 4.94 7.68
C PRO A 463 13.03 4.33 7.07
N GLU A 464 12.22 5.19 6.46
CA GLU A 464 11.12 4.75 5.60
C GLU A 464 11.66 3.85 4.46
N PRO A 465 10.81 2.97 3.88
CA PRO A 465 11.22 2.12 2.77
C PRO A 465 11.83 2.93 1.61
N PHE A 466 13.02 2.55 1.15
CA PHE A 466 13.76 3.31 0.15
C PHE A 466 12.98 3.51 -1.17
N VAL A 467 12.27 2.47 -1.62
CA VAL A 467 11.45 2.47 -2.86
C VAL A 467 9.96 2.75 -2.59
N GLY A 468 9.52 2.66 -1.34
CA GLY A 468 8.11 2.56 -0.94
C GLY A 468 7.74 1.12 -0.49
N PRO A 469 6.53 0.91 0.04
CA PRO A 469 6.12 -0.38 0.62
C PRO A 469 5.99 -1.52 -0.41
N ILE A 470 5.95 -2.76 0.08
CA ILE A 470 5.60 -3.98 -0.66
C ILE A 470 4.10 -4.04 -0.92
N THR A 471 3.34 -3.61 0.08
CA THR A 471 1.88 -3.53 0.04
C THR A 471 1.42 -2.15 -0.42
N THR A 472 0.18 -2.01 -0.87
CA THR A 472 -0.47 -0.71 -1.07
C THR A 472 -1.73 -0.64 -0.22
N ALA A 473 -2.18 0.54 0.15
CA ALA A 473 -3.49 0.74 0.76
C ALA A 473 -4.61 0.56 -0.29
N ALA A 474 -5.71 -0.11 0.08
CA ALA A 474 -6.95 -0.03 -0.69
C ALA A 474 -7.63 1.33 -0.43
N GLU A 475 -8.46 1.75 -1.37
CA GLU A 475 -9.43 2.81 -1.12
C GLU A 475 -10.35 2.43 0.04
N TRP A 476 -10.69 3.41 0.87
CA TRP A 476 -11.63 3.20 1.97
C TRP A 476 -13.01 3.00 1.38
N VAL A 477 -13.83 2.24 2.08
CA VAL A 477 -15.24 2.11 1.70
C VAL A 477 -15.93 3.44 1.98
N CYS A 478 -16.56 4.02 0.94
CA CYS A 478 -17.34 5.24 1.09
C CYS A 478 -18.41 5.06 2.18
N PRO A 479 -18.54 5.99 3.15
CA PRO A 479 -19.54 5.87 4.19
C PRO A 479 -20.94 5.68 3.63
N THR A 480 -21.64 4.62 4.02
CA THR A 480 -22.98 4.29 3.49
C THR A 480 -23.96 5.49 3.47
N PRO A 481 -24.03 6.36 4.50
CA PRO A 481 -24.91 7.53 4.47
C PRO A 481 -24.66 8.50 3.29
N ALA A 482 -23.42 8.57 2.76
CA ALA A 482 -23.08 9.40 1.60
C ALA A 482 -23.72 8.88 0.30
N LEU A 483 -23.84 7.56 0.15
CA LEU A 483 -24.35 6.91 -1.06
C LEU A 483 -25.87 6.67 -1.03
N THR A 484 -26.51 6.70 0.14
CA THR A 484 -27.95 6.46 0.25
C THR A 484 -28.79 7.56 -0.41
N GLN A 485 -29.73 7.20 -1.27
CA GLN A 485 -30.65 8.16 -1.93
C GLN A 485 -31.49 8.97 -0.93
N THR A 486 -31.83 8.37 0.21
CA THR A 486 -32.59 9.01 1.29
C THR A 486 -31.71 9.72 2.34
N GLY A 487 -30.38 9.62 2.21
CA GLY A 487 -29.42 10.34 3.04
C GLY A 487 -28.94 11.65 2.37
N PRO A 488 -28.10 12.45 3.04
CA PRO A 488 -27.61 12.24 4.39
C PRO A 488 -28.65 12.63 5.44
N SER A 489 -28.61 11.98 6.61
CA SER A 489 -29.39 12.44 7.76
C SER A 489 -28.73 13.67 8.39
N ARG A 490 -29.56 14.50 9.04
CA ARG A 490 -29.09 15.64 9.84
C ARG A 490 -28.05 15.25 10.87
N SER A 491 -28.33 14.20 11.66
CA SER A 491 -27.41 13.73 12.70
C SER A 491 -26.09 13.24 12.12
N TRP A 492 -26.09 12.72 10.89
CA TRP A 492 -24.86 12.39 10.22
C TRP A 492 -24.08 13.67 9.96
N LEU A 493 -24.60 14.65 9.22
CA LEU A 493 -23.89 15.91 8.92
C LEU A 493 -23.34 16.62 10.18
N GLU A 494 -24.18 16.76 11.21
CA GLU A 494 -23.81 17.41 12.47
C GLU A 494 -22.68 16.67 13.23
N ALA A 495 -22.46 15.37 12.97
CA ALA A 495 -21.40 14.61 13.63
C ALA A 495 -19.97 15.08 13.30
N ALA A 496 -19.74 15.73 12.14
CA ALA A 496 -18.45 16.37 11.86
C ALA A 496 -18.48 17.88 12.00
N PHE A 497 -19.58 18.54 11.61
CA PHE A 497 -19.65 20.00 11.67
C PHE A 497 -19.88 20.56 13.08
N GLY A 498 -20.41 19.72 13.98
CA GLY A 498 -20.84 20.09 15.32
C GLY A 498 -22.36 19.99 15.48
N GLU A 499 -22.80 19.69 16.69
CA GLU A 499 -24.22 19.56 17.03
C GLU A 499 -24.98 20.85 16.69
N HIS A 500 -26.21 20.69 16.19
CA HIS A 500 -27.13 21.78 15.86
C HIS A 500 -26.68 22.72 14.72
N THR A 501 -25.62 22.43 13.99
CA THR A 501 -25.16 23.25 12.87
C THR A 501 -26.13 23.28 11.69
N CYS A 502 -26.91 22.21 11.46
CA CYS A 502 -27.88 22.18 10.36
C CYS A 502 -29.12 23.03 10.65
N ARG A 503 -29.39 24.00 9.78
CA ARG A 503 -30.52 24.92 9.85
C ARG A 503 -31.64 24.47 8.91
N VAL A 504 -32.75 24.06 9.50
CA VAL A 504 -33.95 23.61 8.79
C VAL A 504 -34.91 24.77 8.62
N LEU A 505 -35.45 24.93 7.41
CA LEU A 505 -36.48 25.93 7.10
C LEU A 505 -37.86 25.30 7.06
N GLN A 506 -38.89 26.09 7.37
CA GLN A 506 -40.28 25.73 7.06
C GLN A 506 -40.54 25.93 5.57
N ASP A 507 -41.45 25.16 4.98
CA ASP A 507 -41.79 25.28 3.55
C ASP A 507 -42.24 26.69 3.16
N SER A 508 -42.91 27.41 4.09
CA SER A 508 -43.32 28.81 3.91
C SER A 508 -42.17 29.82 3.95
N GLN A 509 -40.97 29.42 4.37
CA GLN A 509 -39.76 30.25 4.41
C GLN A 509 -38.90 30.07 3.15
N LEU A 510 -39.22 29.09 2.30
CA LEU A 510 -38.52 28.88 1.04
C LEU A 510 -38.99 29.90 -0.02
N PRO A 511 -38.08 30.49 -0.83
CA PRO A 511 -38.46 31.30 -1.97
C PRO A 511 -39.38 30.53 -2.92
N ALA A 512 -40.42 31.17 -3.44
CA ALA A 512 -41.34 30.56 -4.40
C ALA A 512 -40.63 30.14 -5.70
N ALA A 513 -39.52 30.80 -6.01
CA ALA A 513 -38.72 30.58 -7.20
C ALA A 513 -37.75 29.37 -7.06
N LEU A 514 -37.56 28.83 -5.85
CA LEU A 514 -36.89 27.54 -5.63
C LEU A 514 -37.86 26.40 -5.96
N THR A 515 -37.78 25.88 -7.17
CA THR A 515 -38.66 24.82 -7.70
C THR A 515 -38.05 23.43 -7.65
N ALA A 516 -36.73 23.32 -7.53
CA ALA A 516 -36.02 22.05 -7.41
C ALA A 516 -36.46 21.25 -6.17
N GLU A 517 -37.24 20.19 -6.38
CA GLU A 517 -37.85 19.39 -5.30
C GLU A 517 -36.80 18.82 -4.32
N GLY A 518 -35.67 18.34 -4.84
CA GLY A 518 -34.57 17.81 -4.02
C GLY A 518 -33.98 18.84 -3.06
N ALA A 519 -33.76 20.08 -3.53
CA ALA A 519 -33.22 21.16 -2.70
C ALA A 519 -34.24 21.62 -1.65
N ARG A 520 -35.53 21.76 -2.02
CA ARG A 520 -36.62 22.07 -1.07
C ARG A 520 -36.74 21.02 0.02
N HIS A 521 -36.73 19.74 -0.37
CA HIS A 521 -36.79 18.62 0.58
C HIS A 521 -35.59 18.63 1.53
N PHE A 522 -34.38 18.82 1.00
CA PHE A 522 -33.17 18.86 1.81
C PHE A 522 -33.21 20.00 2.84
N LEU A 523 -33.58 21.22 2.44
CA LEU A 523 -33.65 22.39 3.35
C LEU A 523 -34.74 22.27 4.43
N THR A 524 -35.81 21.50 4.18
CA THR A 524 -36.94 21.34 5.10
C THR A 524 -36.84 20.10 6.00
N THR A 525 -35.95 19.15 5.67
CA THR A 525 -35.80 17.91 6.45
C THR A 525 -34.43 17.77 7.11
N THR A 526 -33.36 18.01 6.36
CA THR A 526 -31.97 17.88 6.83
C THR A 526 -31.39 19.24 7.26
N GLY A 527 -31.57 20.26 6.42
CA GLY A 527 -31.10 21.62 6.64
C GLY A 527 -29.68 21.89 6.13
N LEU A 528 -29.38 23.17 5.85
CA LEU A 528 -28.04 23.62 5.46
C LEU A 528 -27.16 23.75 6.72
N PRO A 529 -25.95 23.16 6.79
CA PRO A 529 -25.04 23.42 7.88
C PRO A 529 -24.59 24.88 7.84
N ALA A 530 -24.58 25.58 8.99
CA ALA A 530 -23.98 26.91 9.13
C ALA A 530 -22.50 26.75 9.54
N LEU A 531 -21.59 27.07 8.61
CA LEU A 531 -20.14 26.83 8.71
C LEU A 531 -19.41 28.18 8.71
N SER A 532 -18.56 28.39 9.72
CA SER A 532 -17.71 29.58 9.82
C SER A 532 -16.23 29.24 9.77
N ASP A 533 -15.82 28.20 10.51
CA ASP A 533 -14.41 27.89 10.77
C ASP A 533 -14.08 26.39 10.57
N GLN A 534 -15.07 25.59 10.19
CA GLN A 534 -14.92 24.14 9.99
C GLN A 534 -14.16 23.78 8.72
N LEU A 535 -14.17 24.66 7.73
CA LEU A 535 -13.46 24.51 6.45
C LEU A 535 -12.71 25.82 6.17
N PRO A 536 -11.38 25.79 5.93
CA PRO A 536 -10.56 26.99 5.77
C PRO A 536 -10.86 27.78 4.48
N PHE A 537 -11.40 27.12 3.46
CA PHE A 537 -11.68 27.71 2.15
C PHE A 537 -13.16 28.05 1.92
N MET A 538 -14.03 27.78 2.89
CA MET A 538 -15.48 27.82 2.68
C MET A 538 -16.23 28.20 3.95
N SER A 539 -17.24 29.07 3.80
CA SER A 539 -18.26 29.33 4.80
C SER A 539 -19.66 29.18 4.23
N THR A 540 -20.66 28.98 5.09
CA THR A 540 -22.07 28.96 4.71
C THR A 540 -22.88 29.88 5.61
N VAL A 541 -23.95 30.46 5.06
CA VAL A 541 -24.81 31.40 5.79
C VAL A 541 -25.60 30.70 6.90
N ASP A 542 -25.84 31.39 8.02
CA ASP A 542 -26.80 30.93 9.02
C ASP A 542 -28.23 31.29 8.57
N LEU A 543 -28.91 30.31 7.97
CA LEU A 543 -30.29 30.49 7.49
C LEU A 543 -31.30 30.89 8.58
N ARG A 544 -30.98 30.70 9.87
CA ARG A 544 -31.83 31.22 10.95
C ARG A 544 -31.76 32.74 11.06
N GLU A 545 -30.62 33.33 10.72
CA GLU A 545 -30.38 34.77 10.83
C GLU A 545 -30.72 35.50 9.54
N SER A 546 -30.22 35.01 8.40
CA SER A 546 -30.38 35.69 7.10
C SER A 546 -31.59 35.19 6.30
N GLY A 547 -32.06 33.97 6.56
CA GLY A 547 -32.91 33.26 5.60
C GLY A 547 -32.17 32.92 4.31
N LEU A 548 -32.90 32.36 3.33
CA LEU A 548 -32.39 32.09 1.99
C LEU A 548 -32.68 33.31 1.09
N VAL A 549 -31.63 34.03 0.71
CA VAL A 549 -31.73 35.33 0.00
C VAL A 549 -31.35 35.17 -1.47
N GLU A 550 -32.19 35.69 -2.37
CA GLU A 550 -31.89 35.73 -3.81
C GLU A 550 -30.75 36.72 -4.12
N ALA A 551 -29.86 36.34 -5.02
CA ALA A 551 -28.75 37.18 -5.45
C ALA A 551 -28.59 37.17 -6.98
N PRO A 552 -28.13 38.28 -7.57
CA PRO A 552 -27.79 38.31 -8.99
C PRO A 552 -26.51 37.50 -9.26
N TRP A 553 -26.37 37.00 -10.48
CA TRP A 553 -25.10 36.49 -10.98
C TRP A 553 -24.12 37.65 -11.22
N ALA A 554 -22.81 37.40 -11.11
CA ALA A 554 -21.79 38.42 -11.35
C ALA A 554 -21.74 38.82 -12.84
N GLU A 555 -21.80 40.13 -13.12
CA GLU A 555 -21.95 40.67 -14.48
C GLU A 555 -20.74 40.39 -15.39
N ASP A 556 -19.54 40.25 -14.82
CA ASP A 556 -18.27 40.05 -15.57
C ASP A 556 -17.80 38.57 -15.60
N SER A 557 -18.64 37.65 -15.12
CA SER A 557 -18.33 36.22 -15.01
C SER A 557 -18.93 35.41 -16.16
N GLN A 558 -18.38 34.21 -16.42
CA GLN A 558 -18.99 33.27 -17.36
C GLN A 558 -20.40 32.90 -16.89
N GLU A 559 -21.41 33.08 -17.76
CA GLU A 559 -22.79 32.75 -17.43
C GLU A 559 -22.95 31.22 -17.24
N PRO A 560 -23.69 30.80 -16.21
CA PRO A 560 -24.01 29.40 -15.98
C PRO A 560 -25.05 28.91 -17.00
N GLU A 561 -25.18 27.60 -17.16
CA GLU A 561 -26.13 27.03 -18.13
C GLU A 561 -27.61 27.33 -17.81
N SER A 562 -27.92 27.54 -16.53
CA SER A 562 -29.26 27.88 -16.03
C SER A 562 -29.36 29.38 -15.75
N GLY A 563 -30.47 30.02 -16.13
CA GLY A 563 -30.69 31.46 -15.92
C GLY A 563 -31.09 31.86 -14.49
N GLY A 564 -30.97 30.95 -13.51
CA GLY A 564 -31.42 31.16 -12.14
C GLY A 564 -32.91 30.85 -11.92
N PRO A 565 -33.51 31.32 -10.82
CA PRO A 565 -32.98 32.26 -9.82
C PRO A 565 -31.84 31.68 -8.98
N PHE A 566 -30.97 32.53 -8.44
CA PHE A 566 -29.87 32.09 -7.57
C PHE A 566 -30.07 32.56 -6.13
N CYS A 567 -29.80 31.69 -5.16
CA CYS A 567 -29.86 32.03 -3.73
C CYS A 567 -28.47 31.87 -3.08
N ILE A 568 -28.07 32.80 -2.22
CA ILE A 568 -26.77 32.72 -1.53
C ILE A 568 -26.79 31.59 -0.50
N LEU A 569 -25.79 30.72 -0.57
CA LEU A 569 -25.50 29.69 0.43
C LEU A 569 -24.27 30.03 1.28
N GLY A 570 -23.34 30.83 0.78
CA GLY A 570 -22.08 31.10 1.46
C GLY A 570 -21.00 31.68 0.57
N GLU A 571 -19.75 31.41 0.94
CA GLU A 571 -18.56 31.86 0.22
C GLU A 571 -17.57 30.70 0.01
N TRP A 572 -16.86 30.71 -1.11
CA TRP A 572 -15.80 29.78 -1.48
C TRP A 572 -14.59 30.57 -1.96
N THR A 573 -13.48 30.48 -1.22
CA THR A 573 -12.22 31.21 -1.49
C THR A 573 -12.42 32.70 -1.82
N GLY A 574 -13.42 33.34 -1.18
CA GLY A 574 -13.77 34.75 -1.37
C GLY A 574 -14.81 35.07 -2.45
N GLY A 575 -15.24 34.11 -3.28
CA GLY A 575 -16.38 34.26 -4.19
C GLY A 575 -17.68 33.69 -3.60
N LYS A 576 -18.85 34.03 -4.16
CA LYS A 576 -20.14 33.56 -3.62
C LYS A 576 -20.46 32.14 -4.05
N VAL A 577 -21.04 31.39 -3.13
CA VAL A 577 -21.65 30.09 -3.37
C VAL A 577 -23.15 30.26 -3.49
N LEU A 578 -23.70 29.83 -4.62
CA LEU A 578 -25.06 30.06 -5.04
C LEU A 578 -25.81 28.74 -5.25
N LEU A 579 -27.06 28.67 -4.82
CA LEU A 579 -28.01 27.61 -5.14
C LEU A 579 -28.83 28.03 -6.35
N ASP A 580 -28.81 27.24 -7.42
CA ASP A 580 -29.74 27.38 -8.52
C ASP A 580 -31.13 26.86 -8.11
N GLY A 581 -32.12 27.76 -8.11
CA GLY A 581 -33.49 27.45 -7.71
C GLY A 581 -34.22 26.49 -8.65
N THR A 582 -33.78 26.37 -9.91
CA THR A 582 -34.43 25.52 -10.92
C THR A 582 -33.87 24.11 -10.91
N THR A 583 -32.54 23.97 -10.91
CA THR A 583 -31.87 22.66 -10.98
C THR A 583 -31.55 22.08 -9.60
N GLY A 584 -31.37 22.94 -8.59
CA GLY A 584 -30.86 22.56 -7.27
C GLY A 584 -29.34 22.42 -7.21
N ALA A 585 -28.63 22.71 -8.31
CA ALA A 585 -27.18 22.69 -8.38
C ALA A 585 -26.56 23.80 -7.52
N VAL A 586 -25.33 23.56 -7.06
CA VAL A 586 -24.55 24.52 -6.28
C VAL A 586 -23.42 25.05 -7.16
N LEU A 587 -23.35 26.37 -7.29
CA LEU A 587 -22.48 27.07 -8.22
C LEU A 587 -21.58 28.05 -7.46
N GLN A 588 -20.40 28.34 -8.00
CA GLN A 588 -19.57 29.48 -7.64
C GLN A 588 -19.77 30.60 -8.68
N ASP A 589 -19.78 31.86 -8.25
CA ASP A 589 -20.16 33.03 -9.06
C ASP A 589 -19.13 33.49 -10.10
N GLY A 590 -17.99 32.81 -10.21
CA GLY A 590 -16.92 33.08 -11.17
C GLY A 590 -15.88 34.10 -10.68
N GLU A 591 -16.12 34.80 -9.57
CA GLU A 591 -15.23 35.87 -9.08
C GLU A 591 -13.87 35.32 -8.56
N THR A 592 -13.82 34.02 -8.29
CA THR A 592 -12.63 33.29 -7.82
C THR A 592 -11.56 33.08 -8.90
N GLY A 593 -11.92 33.20 -10.18
CA GLY A 593 -11.03 32.93 -11.32
C GLY A 593 -10.90 31.46 -11.71
N TYR A 594 -11.65 30.55 -11.07
CA TYR A 594 -11.76 29.15 -11.50
C TYR A 594 -12.47 29.04 -12.86
N GLY A 595 -12.01 28.12 -13.70
CA GLY A 595 -12.57 27.84 -15.02
C GLY A 595 -13.87 27.04 -14.98
N THR A 596 -14.17 26.36 -13.86
CA THR A 596 -15.43 25.63 -13.66
C THR A 596 -16.34 26.32 -12.65
N THR A 597 -17.63 26.44 -12.97
CA THR A 597 -18.63 27.14 -12.14
C THR A 597 -19.46 26.23 -11.26
N THR A 598 -19.60 24.95 -11.60
CA THR A 598 -20.45 24.02 -10.83
C THR A 598 -19.64 23.37 -9.72
N LEU A 599 -20.01 23.64 -8.46
CA LEU A 599 -19.43 22.99 -7.28
C LEU A 599 -20.06 21.62 -7.02
N ALA A 600 -21.35 21.45 -7.33
CA ALA A 600 -22.05 20.16 -7.26
C ALA A 600 -23.36 20.20 -8.08
N SER A 601 -23.77 19.05 -8.58
CA SER A 601 -25.02 18.83 -9.30
C SER A 601 -26.27 18.99 -8.41
N SER A 602 -26.13 18.90 -7.09
CA SER A 602 -27.22 19.19 -6.15
C SER A 602 -26.75 19.68 -4.78
N LEU A 603 -27.60 20.43 -4.07
CA LEU A 603 -27.36 20.85 -2.68
C LEU A 603 -27.05 19.68 -1.73
N ARG A 604 -27.71 18.54 -1.96
CA ARG A 604 -27.50 17.31 -1.20
C ARG A 604 -26.07 16.79 -1.40
N GLN A 605 -25.64 16.62 -2.65
CA GLN A 605 -24.28 16.15 -2.98
C GLN A 605 -23.23 17.11 -2.44
N PHE A 606 -23.43 18.41 -2.65
CA PHE A 606 -22.57 19.45 -2.11
C PHE A 606 -22.32 19.27 -0.60
N CYS A 607 -23.39 19.15 0.19
CA CYS A 607 -23.30 18.96 1.64
C CYS A 607 -22.60 17.66 2.05
N ILE A 608 -22.74 16.58 1.26
CA ILE A 608 -22.02 15.31 1.48
C ILE A 608 -20.52 15.50 1.24
N LEU A 609 -20.14 16.15 0.13
CA LEU A 609 -18.74 16.34 -0.25
C LEU A 609 -17.97 17.17 0.78
N ILE A 610 -18.50 18.35 1.14
CA ILE A 610 -17.87 19.22 2.13
C ILE A 610 -17.81 18.56 3.52
N ARG A 611 -18.76 17.66 3.81
CA ARG A 611 -18.76 16.86 5.04
C ARG A 611 -17.65 15.82 5.04
N LEU A 612 -17.48 15.05 3.97
CA LEU A 612 -16.40 14.06 3.85
C LEU A 612 -15.03 14.74 3.94
N TYR A 613 -14.89 15.91 3.32
CA TYR A 613 -13.65 16.70 3.42
C TYR A 613 -13.41 17.24 4.83
N CYS A 614 -14.44 17.78 5.50
CA CYS A 614 -14.33 18.20 6.90
C CYS A 614 -13.93 17.01 7.79
N GLU A 615 -14.50 15.83 7.56
CA GLU A 615 -14.16 14.61 8.29
C GLU A 615 -12.70 14.17 8.06
N LEU A 616 -12.17 14.33 6.84
CA LEU A 616 -10.75 14.16 6.55
C LEU A 616 -9.89 15.12 7.38
N LEU A 617 -10.22 16.41 7.44
CA LEU A 617 -9.43 17.41 8.16
C LEU A 617 -9.41 17.19 9.68
N ILE A 618 -10.53 16.74 10.27
CA ILE A 618 -10.62 16.49 11.72
C ILE A 618 -10.15 15.09 12.12
N SER A 619 -9.91 14.21 11.15
CA SER A 619 -9.38 12.87 11.40
C SER A 619 -7.92 12.99 11.84
N ASN A 620 -7.64 12.68 13.10
CA ASN A 620 -6.28 12.69 13.65
C ASN A 620 -5.48 11.48 13.15
N PHE A 621 -5.08 11.48 11.88
CA PHE A 621 -4.32 10.38 11.27
C PHE A 621 -3.00 10.12 11.99
N ASN A 622 -2.61 8.84 12.09
CA ASN A 622 -1.38 8.46 12.79
C ASN A 622 -0.14 8.83 11.97
N THR A 623 -0.25 8.84 10.64
CA THR A 623 0.87 9.04 9.72
C THR A 623 0.47 9.92 8.54
N PRO A 624 1.42 10.62 7.91
CA PRO A 624 1.18 11.34 6.66
C PRO A 624 0.72 10.42 5.51
N HIS A 625 1.13 9.15 5.51
CA HIS A 625 0.74 8.16 4.52
C HIS A 625 -0.75 7.83 4.63
N GLU A 626 -1.23 7.62 5.86
CA GLU A 626 -2.66 7.38 6.12
C GLU A 626 -3.53 8.58 5.71
N TYR A 627 -3.07 9.81 5.98
CA TYR A 627 -3.75 11.03 5.53
C TYR A 627 -3.83 11.10 4.00
N ARG A 628 -2.73 10.81 3.30
CA ARG A 628 -2.68 10.79 1.83
C ARG A 628 -3.64 9.77 1.25
N ASP A 629 -3.67 8.56 1.80
CA ASP A 629 -4.53 7.49 1.32
C ASP A 629 -6.02 7.78 1.59
N ALA A 630 -6.33 8.37 2.75
CA ALA A 630 -7.68 8.82 3.08
C ALA A 630 -8.14 9.94 2.14
N ARG A 631 -7.27 10.89 1.82
CA ARG A 631 -7.53 11.94 0.83
C ARG A 631 -7.79 11.39 -0.57
N ASN A 632 -6.98 10.42 -1.01
CA ASN A 632 -7.20 9.73 -2.28
C ASN A 632 -8.57 9.04 -2.30
N SER A 633 -8.97 8.46 -1.16
CA SER A 633 -10.31 7.86 -1.02
C SER A 633 -11.41 8.91 -1.10
N VAL A 634 -11.28 10.05 -0.42
CA VAL A 634 -12.25 11.16 -0.52
C VAL A 634 -12.38 11.69 -1.95
N ARG A 635 -11.27 11.78 -2.70
CA ARG A 635 -11.28 12.14 -4.13
C ARG A 635 -12.06 11.12 -4.97
N SER A 636 -11.79 9.83 -4.78
CA SER A 636 -12.51 8.74 -5.46
C SER A 636 -14.00 8.75 -5.13
N TRP A 637 -14.35 8.93 -3.85
CA TRP A 637 -15.74 9.04 -3.41
C TRP A 637 -16.45 10.25 -4.00
N ALA A 638 -15.74 11.37 -4.14
CA ALA A 638 -16.33 12.57 -4.72
C ALA A 638 -16.76 12.34 -6.17
N ASP A 639 -15.92 11.67 -6.97
CA ASP A 639 -16.23 11.25 -8.34
C ASP A 639 -17.45 10.29 -8.39
N GLU A 640 -17.55 9.34 -7.46
CA GLU A 640 -18.69 8.43 -7.34
C GLU A 640 -19.99 9.16 -6.93
N ILE A 641 -19.89 10.13 -6.00
CA ILE A 641 -21.02 10.86 -5.44
C ILE A 641 -21.57 11.86 -6.46
N ASP A 642 -20.69 12.56 -7.18
CA ASP A 642 -21.04 13.62 -8.11
C ASP A 642 -19.98 13.81 -9.20
N SER A 643 -20.28 13.34 -10.41
CA SER A 643 -19.37 13.47 -11.56
C SER A 643 -19.14 14.92 -12.02
N ALA A 644 -19.88 15.91 -11.49
CA ALA A 644 -19.57 17.32 -11.74
C ALA A 644 -18.26 17.76 -11.07
N VAL A 645 -17.77 16.99 -10.10
CA VAL A 645 -16.50 17.21 -9.41
C VAL A 645 -15.31 16.73 -10.26
N THR A 646 -15.54 15.81 -11.19
CA THR A 646 -14.51 15.28 -12.08
C THR A 646 -13.93 16.40 -12.94
N ASP A 647 -12.61 16.58 -12.89
CA ASP A 647 -11.88 17.64 -13.63
C ASP A 647 -12.25 19.09 -13.24
N ALA A 648 -12.95 19.29 -12.12
CA ALA A 648 -13.26 20.61 -11.60
C ALA A 648 -12.05 21.21 -10.86
N ASP A 649 -11.50 22.30 -11.39
CA ASP A 649 -10.26 22.94 -10.91
C ASP A 649 -10.33 23.44 -9.46
N HIS A 650 -11.50 23.88 -9.00
CA HIS A 650 -11.71 24.25 -7.60
C HIS A 650 -11.64 23.03 -6.65
N TRP A 651 -12.15 21.86 -7.06
CA TRP A 651 -12.05 20.63 -6.28
C TRP A 651 -10.68 19.97 -6.41
N GLU A 652 -10.00 20.12 -7.54
CA GLU A 652 -8.61 19.67 -7.71
C GLU A 652 -7.71 20.32 -6.65
N GLN A 653 -7.81 21.63 -6.45
CA GLN A 653 -7.07 22.34 -5.38
C GLN A 653 -7.44 21.87 -3.97
N VAL A 654 -8.73 21.59 -3.71
CA VAL A 654 -9.16 20.98 -2.43
C VAL A 654 -8.50 19.62 -2.25
N PHE A 655 -8.56 18.74 -3.24
CA PHE A 655 -8.03 17.38 -3.11
C PHE A 655 -6.52 17.31 -3.20
N ASP A 656 -5.83 18.32 -3.72
CA ASP A 656 -4.37 18.44 -3.64
C ASP A 656 -3.93 18.99 -2.28
N GLY A 657 -4.85 19.65 -1.56
CA GLY A 657 -4.67 20.20 -0.21
C GLY A 657 -4.09 21.59 -0.18
N ASP A 658 -4.03 22.27 -1.32
CA ASP A 658 -3.57 23.65 -1.41
C ASP A 658 -4.42 24.59 -0.53
N LEU A 659 -5.65 24.19 -0.28
CA LEU A 659 -6.63 24.95 0.49
C LEU A 659 -6.69 24.59 1.98
N ASP A 660 -5.92 23.62 2.47
CA ASP A 660 -5.95 23.18 3.89
C ASP A 660 -5.54 24.27 4.88
N SER A 661 -4.71 25.22 4.44
CA SER A 661 -4.23 26.35 5.24
C SER A 661 -4.67 27.70 4.69
N TRP A 662 -5.67 27.72 3.81
CA TRP A 662 -6.16 28.94 3.20
C TRP A 662 -6.63 29.97 4.26
N GLY A 663 -6.17 31.20 4.15
CA GLY A 663 -6.53 32.29 5.09
C GLY A 663 -5.86 32.25 6.47
N ILE A 664 -4.88 31.34 6.69
CA ILE A 664 -4.12 31.22 7.95
C ILE A 664 -2.74 31.93 7.87
N GLU A 665 -2.42 32.57 6.74
CA GLU A 665 -1.17 33.34 6.52
C GLU A 665 -1.13 34.72 7.18
#